data_AF-A0A956KQR9-F1
#
_entry.id   AF-A0A956KQR9-F1
#
_cell.length_a   1.000
_cell.length_b   1.000
_cell.length_c   1.000
_cell.angle_alpha   90.00
_cell.angle_beta   90.00
_cell.angle_gamma   90.00
#
_symmetry.space_group_name_H-M   'P 1'
#
loop_
_entity.id
_entity.type
_entity.pdbx_description
1 polymer ?
#
loop_
_entity_poly.entity_id
_entity_poly.type
_entity_poly.pdbx_seq_one_letter_code
_entity_poly.pdbx_strand_id
1 'polypeptide(L)'
;LPEAIPLRENVALVFGRLLIGAGAQGHAALLPIAQRYLAGATDLLRLIAVVSGADAALQGTTIYETKEMRYCEAPWWEQWQAHAAKHIIEEYRDRTFTMATPKLVRRFPMAKLGRPTRRALLSLLEALDGEALIEDMLRHRSYWVWVGEFLHPGEYAKRFPKVARAFAVVRKRDPQGTPAERFVGFYGRVEAAAAAGDAMTMMQLLQRRPGEYARRFDHLLRVAGDNQQAVQAVVAGFVAQIRAYSTPVLLTLAAGLPTRARRAKLRMFWPKGGVTKGVSTGDRRPPLPAAAIDAARPPIIAELLRRFADRPSDQAPFATTLVDDALADIVAPFNERTASPSAVNLPRGSRVHVPAGKTMRLFLHWCERPKGECTDIDLSVGFYDAQWQYVGVCSYYQLTFAPDDRKVAVSSGDLTSAPYPNGASEFVDLDRAAARAAGIRYAVMVVNAYSGDPFDLLERGYAGLMLRDDLGGRHFDPRTVALKFALQGANGVYMPLCVDLDDDTLHWLDVYSTGAIAMNNVASSNAAITRICPETITYFASGSRMDMRTLALLHAAARCRRVVLRARTGEAREFVRREDEGVEDFFTRLLGEGGEPTSLLQGEALALGDAPVLALLHRGDLDLPEGSSIYALFRDQLNPTMTASDLAS
;
A
#
# COMPACT_ATOMS: atom_id res chain seq x y z
N LEU A 1 -2.33 33.38 9.54
CA LEU A 1 -2.23 32.07 8.86
C LEU A 1 -0.76 31.81 8.60
N PRO A 2 -0.27 30.56 8.74
CA PRO A 2 1.11 30.22 8.42
C PRO A 2 1.39 30.45 6.93
N GLU A 3 2.66 30.64 6.56
CA GLU A 3 3.06 30.85 5.16
C GLU A 3 2.69 29.66 4.26
N ALA A 4 2.79 28.44 4.80
CA ALA A 4 2.36 27.21 4.16
C ALA A 4 1.50 26.38 5.11
N ILE A 5 0.52 25.65 4.56
CA ILE A 5 -0.25 24.63 5.27
C ILE A 5 0.08 23.29 4.60
N PRO A 6 0.67 22.32 5.32
CA PRO A 6 1.02 21.03 4.74
C PRO A 6 -0.25 20.25 4.40
N LEU A 7 -0.24 19.54 3.27
CA LEU A 7 -1.36 18.75 2.71
C LEU A 7 -2.57 19.60 2.25
N ARG A 8 -3.14 19.21 1.10
CA ARG A 8 -4.29 19.91 0.50
C ARG A 8 -5.56 19.71 1.32
N GLU A 9 -5.69 18.56 1.98
CA GLU A 9 -6.78 18.23 2.88
C GLU A 9 -6.79 19.16 4.11
N ASN A 10 -5.63 19.48 4.69
CA ASN A 10 -5.53 20.41 5.81
C ASN A 10 -5.89 21.83 5.41
N VAL A 11 -5.49 22.29 4.21
CA VAL A 11 -5.94 23.58 3.67
C VAL A 11 -7.48 23.64 3.65
N ALA A 12 -8.12 22.60 3.11
CA ALA A 12 -9.58 22.52 3.05
C ALA A 12 -10.22 22.48 4.45
N LEU A 13 -9.62 21.76 5.40
CA LEU A 13 -10.09 21.69 6.79
C LEU A 13 -10.00 23.06 7.48
N VAL A 14 -8.84 23.72 7.43
CA VAL A 14 -8.62 25.04 8.04
C VAL A 14 -9.60 26.07 7.48
N PHE A 15 -9.63 26.22 6.15
CA PHE A 15 -10.52 27.21 5.53
C PHE A 15 -11.99 26.82 5.63
N GLY A 16 -12.33 25.54 5.57
CA GLY A 16 -13.70 25.08 5.72
C GLY A 16 -14.25 25.40 7.11
N ARG A 17 -13.46 25.20 8.17
CA ARG A 17 -13.84 25.58 9.54
C ARG A 17 -13.97 27.09 9.71
N LEU A 18 -13.07 27.88 9.13
CA LEU A 18 -13.17 29.35 9.14
C LEU A 18 -14.43 29.84 8.43
N LEU A 19 -14.77 29.26 7.26
CA LEU A 19 -15.99 29.60 6.53
C LEU A 19 -17.25 29.23 7.32
N ILE A 20 -17.28 28.04 7.93
CA ILE A 20 -18.40 27.62 8.80
C ILE A 20 -18.59 28.62 9.95
N GLY A 21 -17.51 29.02 10.64
CA GLY A 21 -17.58 29.97 11.75
C GLY A 21 -17.98 31.40 11.34
N ALA A 22 -17.53 31.85 10.17
CA ALA A 22 -17.84 33.20 9.67
C ALA A 22 -19.24 33.32 9.03
N GLY A 23 -19.86 32.19 8.68
CA GLY A 23 -21.16 32.15 8.02
C GLY A 23 -21.17 32.75 6.60
N ALA A 24 -22.34 32.73 5.97
CA ALA A 24 -22.49 33.07 4.55
C ALA A 24 -22.03 34.49 4.18
N GLN A 25 -22.13 35.45 5.11
CA GLN A 25 -21.71 36.84 4.90
C GLN A 25 -20.17 36.97 4.90
N GLY A 26 -19.45 36.18 5.70
CA GLY A 26 -17.99 36.18 5.76
C GLY A 26 -17.32 35.44 4.60
N HIS A 27 -18.03 34.54 3.92
CA HIS A 27 -17.46 33.75 2.82
C HIS A 27 -16.86 34.60 1.69
N ALA A 28 -17.51 35.70 1.32
CA ALA A 28 -17.04 36.56 0.23
C ALA A 28 -15.71 37.26 0.54
N ALA A 29 -15.41 37.49 1.84
CA ALA A 29 -14.15 38.08 2.29
C ALA A 29 -13.05 37.01 2.49
N LEU A 30 -13.41 35.82 2.97
CA LEU A 30 -12.45 34.75 3.26
C LEU A 30 -11.98 33.96 2.03
N LEU A 31 -12.84 33.76 1.03
CA LEU A 31 -12.50 33.00 -0.17
C LEU A 31 -11.34 33.60 -0.99
N PRO A 32 -11.24 34.94 -1.19
CA PRO A 32 -10.05 35.55 -1.79
C PRO A 32 -8.77 35.28 -0.99
N ILE A 33 -8.86 35.21 0.34
CA ILE A 33 -7.71 34.89 1.20
C ILE A 33 -7.30 33.42 1.06
N ALA A 34 -8.27 32.53 0.85
CA ALA A 34 -8.03 31.11 0.60
C ALA A 34 -7.34 30.86 -0.75
N GLN A 35 -7.54 31.74 -1.74
CA GLN A 35 -7.01 31.59 -3.09
C GLN A 35 -5.50 31.29 -3.14
N ARG A 36 -4.70 31.89 -2.25
CA ARG A 36 -3.25 31.64 -2.20
C ARG A 36 -2.86 30.20 -1.82
N TYR A 37 -3.78 29.44 -1.23
CA TYR A 37 -3.55 28.05 -0.81
C TYR A 37 -4.26 27.02 -1.71
N LEU A 38 -5.16 27.46 -2.59
CA LEU A 38 -5.92 26.60 -3.50
C LEU A 38 -5.24 26.59 -4.87
N ALA A 39 -4.62 25.47 -5.26
CA ALA A 39 -3.84 25.40 -6.50
C ALA A 39 -4.62 24.85 -7.69
N GLY A 40 -5.78 24.23 -7.46
CA GLY A 40 -6.58 23.63 -8.53
C GLY A 40 -8.05 23.48 -8.15
N ALA A 41 -8.85 23.02 -9.11
CA ALA A 41 -10.28 22.84 -8.90
C ALA A 41 -10.53 21.80 -7.78
N THR A 42 -9.71 20.75 -7.71
CA THR A 42 -9.83 19.72 -6.67
C THR A 42 -9.73 20.31 -5.25
N ASP A 43 -8.87 21.29 -5.02
CA ASP A 43 -8.74 21.93 -3.70
C ASP A 43 -10.01 22.70 -3.33
N LEU A 44 -10.61 23.39 -4.32
CA LEU A 44 -11.90 24.05 -4.10
C LEU A 44 -13.01 23.04 -3.84
N LEU A 45 -13.00 21.89 -4.51
CA LEU A 45 -13.96 20.82 -4.28
C LEU A 45 -13.86 20.27 -2.85
N ARG A 46 -12.64 20.07 -2.34
CA ARG A 46 -12.40 19.68 -0.94
C ARG A 46 -12.93 20.71 0.04
N LEU A 47 -12.69 22.00 -0.25
CA LEU A 47 -13.20 23.10 0.58
C LEU A 47 -14.73 23.07 0.64
N ILE A 48 -15.41 22.90 -0.50
CA ILE A 48 -16.87 22.79 -0.58
C ILE A 48 -17.35 21.57 0.20
N ALA A 49 -16.65 20.43 0.14
CA ALA A 49 -16.96 19.23 0.91
C ALA A 49 -16.92 19.51 2.43
N VAL A 50 -15.83 20.11 2.93
CA VAL A 50 -15.67 20.44 4.36
C VAL A 50 -16.73 21.41 4.84
N VAL A 51 -17.00 22.49 4.10
CA VAL A 51 -18.07 23.46 4.43
C VAL A 51 -19.44 22.77 4.50
N SER A 52 -19.62 21.70 3.74
CA SER A 52 -20.85 20.92 3.73
C SER A 52 -20.85 19.74 4.72
N GLY A 53 -19.87 19.67 5.63
CA GLY A 53 -19.79 18.64 6.68
C GLY A 53 -19.22 17.30 6.20
N ALA A 54 -18.60 17.25 5.02
CA ALA A 54 -18.01 16.05 4.46
C ALA A 54 -16.48 16.04 4.56
N ASP A 55 -15.89 14.85 4.39
CA ASP A 55 -14.45 14.64 4.46
C ASP A 55 -13.71 15.28 3.26
N ALA A 56 -12.62 15.98 3.54
CA ALA A 56 -11.73 16.59 2.56
C ALA A 56 -11.00 15.58 1.66
N ALA A 57 -10.94 14.31 2.03
CA ALA A 57 -10.25 13.27 1.27
C ALA A 57 -10.99 12.84 0.00
N LEU A 58 -12.29 13.16 -0.13
CA LEU A 58 -13.13 12.84 -1.30
C LEU A 58 -13.08 11.35 -1.70
N GLN A 59 -12.98 10.45 -0.72
CA GLN A 59 -12.83 9.00 -0.98
C GLN A 59 -14.10 8.34 -1.51
N GLY A 60 -15.25 9.04 -1.44
CA GLY A 60 -16.56 8.47 -1.66
C GLY A 60 -17.02 7.69 -0.44
N THR A 61 -18.32 7.53 -0.31
CA THR A 61 -18.91 6.74 0.77
C THR A 61 -19.42 5.45 0.17
N THR A 62 -18.95 4.32 0.69
CA THR A 62 -19.57 3.03 0.38
C THR A 62 -20.84 2.93 1.21
N ILE A 63 -21.98 2.92 0.55
CA ILE A 63 -23.25 2.56 1.20
C ILE A 63 -23.55 1.11 0.83
N TYR A 64 -24.10 0.35 1.78
CA TYR A 64 -24.55 -1.00 1.52
C TYR A 64 -26.04 -0.96 1.20
N GLU A 65 -26.39 -1.45 0.01
CA GLU A 65 -27.77 -1.67 -0.38
C GLU A 65 -28.12 -3.10 -0.03
N THR A 66 -28.99 -3.26 0.96
CA THR A 66 -29.41 -4.56 1.45
C THR A 66 -30.66 -5.01 0.70
N LYS A 67 -30.59 -6.17 0.06
CA LYS A 67 -31.73 -6.77 -0.64
C LYS A 67 -31.90 -8.22 -0.22
N GLU A 68 -33.11 -8.56 0.21
CA GLU A 68 -33.50 -9.95 0.39
C GLU A 68 -33.72 -10.61 -0.99
N MET A 69 -33.13 -11.78 -1.19
CA MET A 69 -33.26 -12.54 -2.43
C MET A 69 -33.12 -14.04 -2.17
N ARG A 70 -33.58 -14.85 -3.13
CA ARG A 70 -33.33 -16.30 -3.08
C ARG A 70 -31.89 -16.59 -3.50
N TYR A 71 -31.29 -17.66 -2.96
CA TYR A 71 -29.97 -18.13 -3.37
C TYR A 71 -29.88 -18.30 -4.90
N CYS A 72 -30.93 -18.83 -5.54
CA CYS A 72 -30.99 -18.99 -7.01
C CYS A 72 -31.00 -17.70 -7.83
N GLU A 73 -31.23 -16.54 -7.21
CA GLU A 73 -31.22 -15.23 -7.85
C GLU A 73 -29.89 -14.50 -7.63
N ALA A 74 -28.99 -15.07 -6.84
CA ALA A 74 -27.72 -14.44 -6.52
C ALA A 74 -26.80 -14.39 -7.76
N PRO A 75 -26.05 -13.29 -7.96
CA PRO A 75 -25.13 -13.14 -9.11
C PRO A 75 -24.05 -14.23 -9.22
N TRP A 76 -23.79 -14.94 -8.12
CA TRP A 76 -22.79 -16.00 -8.01
C TRP A 76 -23.39 -17.43 -8.05
N TRP A 77 -24.71 -17.57 -8.18
CA TRP A 77 -25.41 -18.85 -8.09
C TRP A 77 -24.90 -19.88 -9.10
N GLU A 78 -24.78 -19.52 -10.37
CA GLU A 78 -24.30 -20.44 -11.42
C GLU A 78 -22.87 -20.94 -11.17
N GLN A 79 -21.99 -20.08 -10.66
CA GLN A 79 -20.62 -20.45 -10.31
C GLN A 79 -20.60 -21.40 -9.11
N TRP A 80 -21.44 -21.16 -8.12
CA TRP A 80 -21.54 -22.01 -6.93
C TRP A 80 -22.10 -23.41 -7.27
N GLN A 81 -23.09 -23.49 -8.16
CA GLN A 81 -23.64 -24.76 -8.64
C GLN A 81 -22.58 -25.67 -9.30
N ALA A 82 -21.55 -25.09 -9.92
CA ALA A 82 -20.47 -25.85 -10.55
C ALA A 82 -19.59 -26.62 -9.54
N HIS A 83 -19.64 -26.24 -8.26
CA HIS A 83 -18.75 -26.78 -7.22
C HIS A 83 -19.50 -27.40 -6.02
N ALA A 84 -20.82 -27.19 -5.91
CA ALA A 84 -21.65 -27.71 -4.82
C ALA A 84 -22.24 -29.09 -5.15
N ALA A 85 -22.43 -29.92 -4.11
CA ALA A 85 -23.11 -31.21 -4.27
C ALA A 85 -24.61 -31.00 -4.55
N LYS A 86 -25.20 -31.85 -5.41
CA LYS A 86 -26.57 -31.68 -5.91
C LYS A 86 -27.64 -31.53 -4.80
N HIS A 87 -27.51 -32.28 -3.71
CA HIS A 87 -28.43 -32.21 -2.57
C HIS A 87 -28.38 -30.87 -1.83
N ILE A 88 -27.20 -30.24 -1.75
CA ILE A 88 -27.03 -28.90 -1.16
C ILE A 88 -27.62 -27.85 -2.09
N ILE A 89 -27.44 -27.99 -3.41
CA ILE A 89 -28.06 -27.08 -4.39
C ILE A 89 -29.58 -27.09 -4.26
N GLU A 90 -30.18 -28.27 -4.13
CA GLU A 90 -31.62 -28.44 -3.97
C GLU A 90 -32.12 -27.85 -2.64
N GLU A 91 -31.39 -28.04 -1.54
CA GLU A 91 -31.73 -27.49 -0.23
C GLU A 91 -31.70 -25.96 -0.21
N TYR A 92 -30.69 -25.34 -0.83
CA TYR A 92 -30.47 -23.89 -0.72
C TYR A 92 -31.20 -23.07 -1.78
N ARG A 93 -31.58 -23.67 -2.93
CA ARG A 93 -32.15 -22.98 -4.10
C ARG A 93 -33.20 -21.92 -3.76
N ASP A 94 -34.17 -22.30 -2.94
CA ASP A 94 -35.33 -21.47 -2.60
C ASP A 94 -35.24 -20.79 -1.23
N ARG A 95 -34.15 -21.00 -0.49
CA ARG A 95 -33.91 -20.28 0.77
C ARG A 95 -33.68 -18.81 0.45
N THR A 96 -34.17 -17.93 1.32
CA THR A 96 -33.87 -16.49 1.23
C THR A 96 -32.66 -16.15 2.06
N PHE A 97 -31.89 -15.19 1.57
CA PHE A 97 -30.81 -14.57 2.33
C PHE A 97 -30.76 -13.08 2.02
N THR A 98 -30.13 -12.35 2.92
CA THR A 98 -29.96 -10.91 2.82
C THR A 98 -28.61 -10.62 2.17
N MET A 99 -28.60 -10.01 0.99
CA MET A 99 -27.37 -9.62 0.30
C MET A 99 -27.11 -8.12 0.47
N ALA A 100 -26.03 -7.77 1.16
CA ALA A 100 -25.52 -6.41 1.24
C ALA A 100 -24.57 -6.12 0.06
N THR A 101 -24.99 -5.27 -0.88
CA THR A 101 -24.14 -4.91 -2.03
C THR A 101 -23.47 -3.55 -1.78
N PRO A 102 -22.13 -3.45 -1.85
CA PRO A 102 -21.45 -2.18 -1.68
C PRO A 102 -21.65 -1.30 -2.92
N LYS A 103 -22.08 -0.06 -2.70
CA LYS A 103 -22.23 0.98 -3.73
C LYS A 103 -21.38 2.18 -3.37
N LEU A 104 -20.34 2.42 -4.15
CA LEU A 104 -19.50 3.61 -3.97
C LEU A 104 -20.23 4.85 -4.50
N VAL A 105 -20.58 5.75 -3.58
CA VAL A 105 -21.24 7.01 -3.90
C VAL A 105 -20.23 8.15 -3.80
N ARG A 106 -20.09 8.93 -4.88
CA ARG A 106 -19.21 10.10 -4.97
C ARG A 106 -20.01 11.40 -4.99
N ARG A 107 -20.76 11.63 -3.91
CA ARG A 107 -21.47 12.88 -3.61
C ARG A 107 -21.48 13.08 -2.09
N PHE A 108 -21.77 14.28 -1.64
CA PHE A 108 -21.90 14.62 -0.23
C PHE A 108 -23.07 15.57 -0.01
N PRO A 109 -23.66 15.64 1.20
CA PRO A 109 -24.66 16.65 1.53
C PRO A 109 -24.13 18.04 1.20
N MET A 110 -24.96 18.95 0.68
CA MET A 110 -24.53 20.29 0.28
C MET A 110 -25.02 21.34 1.27
N ALA A 111 -24.11 22.16 1.77
CA ALA A 111 -24.48 23.36 2.51
C ALA A 111 -25.24 24.34 1.60
N LYS A 112 -26.13 25.15 2.18
CA LYS A 112 -26.81 26.22 1.44
C LYS A 112 -25.79 27.26 0.97
N LEU A 113 -25.64 27.40 -0.35
CA LEU A 113 -24.78 28.41 -0.96
C LEU A 113 -25.61 29.62 -1.42
N GLY A 114 -25.44 30.76 -0.75
CA GLY A 114 -26.02 32.03 -1.19
C GLY A 114 -25.38 32.55 -2.49
N ARG A 115 -26.08 33.43 -3.21
CA ARG A 115 -25.58 34.04 -4.47
C ARG A 115 -24.18 34.66 -4.34
N PRO A 116 -23.83 35.40 -3.26
CA PRO A 116 -22.48 35.95 -3.09
C PRO A 116 -21.40 34.86 -3.00
N THR A 117 -21.66 33.79 -2.22
CA THR A 117 -20.75 32.66 -2.07
C THR A 117 -20.56 31.91 -3.39
N ARG A 118 -21.64 31.63 -4.15
CA ARG A 118 -21.54 30.99 -5.47
C ARG A 118 -20.65 31.80 -6.41
N ARG A 119 -20.87 33.11 -6.48
CA ARG A 119 -20.05 34.01 -7.32
C ARG A 119 -18.58 34.02 -6.91
N ALA A 120 -18.27 34.01 -5.60
CA ALA A 120 -16.89 33.94 -5.12
C ALA A 120 -16.22 32.61 -5.50
N LEU A 121 -16.90 31.48 -5.28
CA LEU A 121 -16.40 30.15 -5.67
C LEU A 121 -16.18 30.04 -7.20
N LEU A 122 -17.13 30.52 -8.00
CA LEU A 122 -17.00 30.53 -9.46
C LEU A 122 -15.86 31.44 -9.92
N SER A 123 -15.64 32.59 -9.25
CA SER A 123 -14.52 33.47 -9.53
C SER A 123 -13.16 32.83 -9.25
N LEU A 124 -13.05 32.00 -8.20
CA LEU A 124 -11.83 31.24 -7.92
C LEU A 124 -11.55 30.21 -9.01
N LEU A 125 -12.58 29.51 -9.50
CA LEU A 125 -12.43 28.57 -10.63
C LEU A 125 -12.08 29.30 -11.92
N GLU A 126 -12.69 30.45 -12.18
CA GLU A 126 -12.41 31.27 -13.37
C GLU A 126 -10.98 31.83 -13.35
N ALA A 127 -10.34 31.95 -12.20
CA ALA A 127 -8.94 32.38 -12.12
C ALA A 127 -7.94 31.30 -12.58
N LEU A 128 -8.35 30.02 -12.64
CA LEU A 128 -7.49 28.92 -13.05
C LEU A 128 -7.23 28.92 -14.56
N ASP A 129 -6.15 28.25 -14.97
CA ASP A 129 -5.93 27.91 -16.38
C ASP A 129 -7.10 27.05 -16.92
N GLY A 130 -7.53 27.34 -18.15
CA GLY A 130 -8.72 26.72 -18.72
C GLY A 130 -8.58 25.22 -18.96
N GLU A 131 -7.42 24.75 -19.42
CA GLU A 131 -7.17 23.31 -19.63
C GLU A 131 -7.02 22.60 -18.28
N ALA A 132 -6.23 23.18 -17.36
CA ALA A 132 -6.02 22.61 -16.03
C ALA A 132 -7.33 22.48 -15.24
N LEU A 133 -8.22 23.49 -15.32
CA LEU A 133 -9.55 23.46 -14.72
C LEU A 133 -10.35 22.25 -15.23
N ILE A 134 -10.42 22.08 -16.55
CA ILE A 134 -11.18 20.97 -17.16
C ILE A 134 -10.59 19.62 -16.74
N GLU A 135 -9.26 19.47 -16.79
CA GLU A 135 -8.58 18.24 -16.39
C GLU A 135 -8.84 17.85 -14.94
N ASP A 136 -8.69 18.80 -14.01
CA ASP A 136 -8.95 18.57 -12.59
C ASP A 136 -10.42 18.23 -12.33
N MET A 137 -11.34 18.91 -13.01
CA MET A 137 -12.76 18.61 -12.86
C MET A 137 -13.11 17.21 -13.40
N LEU A 138 -12.51 16.78 -14.51
CA LEU A 138 -12.71 15.44 -15.05
C LEU A 138 -12.17 14.33 -14.13
N ARG A 139 -11.09 14.60 -13.37
CA ARG A 139 -10.57 13.67 -12.34
C ARG A 139 -11.61 13.35 -11.25
N HIS A 140 -12.47 14.32 -10.93
CA HIS A 140 -13.53 14.20 -9.93
C HIS A 140 -14.92 14.41 -10.53
N ARG A 141 -15.13 13.92 -11.77
CA ARG A 141 -16.33 14.20 -12.59
C ARG A 141 -17.65 14.08 -11.82
N SER A 142 -17.88 12.97 -11.11
CA SER A 142 -19.15 12.73 -10.41
C SER A 142 -19.45 13.79 -9.35
N TYR A 143 -18.43 14.20 -8.58
CA TYR A 143 -18.57 15.27 -7.61
C TYR A 143 -18.85 16.61 -8.26
N TRP A 144 -18.21 16.91 -9.39
CA TRP A 144 -18.45 18.16 -10.10
C TRP A 144 -19.82 18.22 -10.77
N VAL A 145 -20.32 17.11 -11.33
CA VAL A 145 -21.70 17.04 -11.81
C VAL A 145 -22.66 17.39 -10.68
N TRP A 146 -22.48 16.76 -9.50
CA TRP A 146 -23.27 17.00 -8.29
C TRP A 146 -23.18 18.45 -7.79
N VAL A 147 -21.98 18.94 -7.49
CA VAL A 147 -21.76 20.31 -6.99
C VAL A 147 -22.23 21.37 -7.99
N GLY A 148 -22.15 21.08 -9.30
CA GLY A 148 -22.63 21.95 -10.35
C GLY A 148 -24.14 22.20 -10.33
N GLU A 149 -24.93 21.31 -9.73
CA GLU A 149 -26.38 21.52 -9.52
C GLU A 149 -26.65 22.66 -8.53
N PHE A 150 -25.69 22.93 -7.62
CA PHE A 150 -25.82 23.94 -6.56
C PHE A 150 -25.04 25.23 -6.84
N LEU A 151 -24.00 25.17 -7.69
CA LEU A 151 -23.24 26.35 -8.10
C LEU A 151 -23.93 27.15 -9.21
N HIS A 152 -24.79 26.50 -10.01
CA HIS A 152 -25.48 27.08 -11.17
C HIS A 152 -24.54 27.84 -12.14
N PRO A 153 -23.47 27.19 -12.65
CA PRO A 153 -22.47 27.87 -13.50
C PRO A 153 -23.07 28.46 -14.79
N GLY A 154 -24.15 27.86 -15.32
CA GLY A 154 -24.85 28.36 -16.51
C GLY A 154 -25.48 29.74 -16.33
N GLU A 155 -25.98 30.08 -15.13
CA GLU A 155 -26.56 31.41 -14.83
C GLU A 155 -25.52 32.53 -14.95
N TYR A 156 -24.24 32.19 -14.79
CA TYR A 156 -23.13 33.14 -14.79
C TYR A 156 -22.19 32.99 -15.99
N ALA A 157 -22.61 32.28 -17.05
CA ALA A 157 -21.73 31.95 -18.18
C ALA A 157 -21.08 33.17 -18.86
N LYS A 158 -21.80 34.31 -18.94
CA LYS A 158 -21.24 35.57 -19.47
C LYS A 158 -20.11 36.12 -18.62
N ARG A 159 -20.13 35.87 -17.30
CA ARG A 159 -19.15 36.37 -16.33
C ARG A 159 -18.00 35.39 -16.10
N PHE A 160 -18.29 34.09 -16.16
CA PHE A 160 -17.33 33.01 -15.91
C PHE A 160 -17.31 32.02 -17.09
N PRO A 161 -16.84 32.45 -18.27
CA PRO A 161 -16.91 31.64 -19.49
C PRO A 161 -16.03 30.38 -19.43
N LYS A 162 -14.85 30.43 -18.79
CA LYS A 162 -14.00 29.22 -18.65
C LYS A 162 -14.69 28.18 -17.77
N VAL A 163 -15.31 28.61 -16.68
CA VAL A 163 -16.07 27.72 -15.79
C VAL A 163 -17.28 27.13 -16.50
N ALA A 164 -18.05 27.93 -17.25
CA ALA A 164 -19.19 27.44 -18.00
C ALA A 164 -18.78 26.37 -19.03
N ARG A 165 -17.69 26.62 -19.78
CA ARG A 165 -17.10 25.62 -20.69
C ARG A 165 -16.68 24.35 -19.95
N ALA A 166 -16.01 24.47 -18.81
CA ALA A 166 -15.56 23.31 -18.06
C ALA A 166 -16.72 22.44 -17.55
N PHE A 167 -17.79 23.05 -17.05
CA PHE A 167 -18.99 22.31 -16.69
C PHE A 167 -19.69 21.66 -17.88
N ALA A 168 -19.67 22.29 -19.06
CA ALA A 168 -20.21 21.69 -20.28
C ALA A 168 -19.46 20.38 -20.64
N VAL A 169 -18.12 20.42 -20.62
CA VAL A 169 -17.27 19.23 -20.87
C VAL A 169 -17.53 18.15 -19.82
N VAL A 170 -17.57 18.50 -18.53
CA VAL A 170 -17.84 17.57 -17.43
C VAL A 170 -19.21 16.91 -17.58
N ARG A 171 -20.24 17.66 -17.96
CA ARG A 171 -21.61 17.16 -18.20
C ARG A 171 -21.76 16.45 -19.54
N LYS A 172 -20.77 16.57 -20.43
CA LYS A 172 -20.81 16.14 -21.85
C LYS A 172 -21.88 16.85 -22.69
N ARG A 173 -22.46 17.94 -22.17
CA ARG A 173 -23.49 18.73 -22.83
C ARG A 173 -23.33 20.21 -22.45
N ASP A 174 -23.58 21.10 -23.40
CA ASP A 174 -23.65 22.54 -23.16
C ASP A 174 -24.95 22.91 -22.39
N PRO A 175 -25.11 24.18 -21.96
CA PRO A 175 -26.35 24.63 -21.29
C PRO A 175 -27.63 24.48 -22.12
N GLN A 176 -27.52 24.36 -23.44
CA GLN A 176 -28.61 24.19 -24.39
C GLN A 176 -28.93 22.70 -24.67
N GLY A 177 -28.16 21.76 -24.10
CA GLY A 177 -28.35 20.32 -24.26
C GLY A 177 -27.58 19.69 -25.42
N THR A 178 -26.83 20.47 -26.19
CA THR A 178 -25.99 20.03 -27.31
C THR A 178 -24.76 19.27 -26.79
N PRO A 179 -24.24 18.24 -27.49
CA PRO A 179 -22.98 17.61 -27.12
C PRO A 179 -21.84 18.63 -26.96
N ALA A 180 -21.12 18.56 -25.84
CA ALA A 180 -19.98 19.46 -25.60
C ALA A 180 -18.81 19.16 -26.53
N GLU A 181 -17.99 20.18 -26.80
CA GLU A 181 -16.72 20.03 -27.54
C GLU A 181 -15.85 18.92 -26.92
N ARG A 182 -15.22 18.11 -27.78
CA ARG A 182 -14.30 17.07 -27.34
C ARG A 182 -13.04 17.73 -26.75
N PHE A 183 -12.83 17.53 -25.45
CA PHE A 183 -11.60 17.95 -24.78
C PHE A 183 -10.54 16.85 -24.84
N VAL A 184 -9.33 17.18 -25.32
CA VAL A 184 -8.15 16.30 -25.27
C VAL A 184 -7.16 16.87 -24.27
N GLY A 185 -7.18 16.33 -23.04
CA GLY A 185 -6.25 16.76 -22.00
C GLY A 185 -4.82 16.26 -22.21
N PHE A 186 -3.93 16.67 -21.31
CA PHE A 186 -2.54 16.27 -21.19
C PHE A 186 -2.32 14.77 -21.38
N TYR A 187 -3.01 13.92 -20.61
CA TYR A 187 -2.85 12.47 -20.72
C TYR A 187 -3.27 11.95 -22.10
N GLY A 188 -4.33 12.52 -22.70
CA GLY A 188 -4.75 12.16 -24.05
C GLY A 188 -3.68 12.46 -25.10
N ARG A 189 -3.00 13.62 -24.99
CA ARG A 189 -1.87 13.98 -25.85
C ARG A 189 -0.65 13.07 -25.63
N VAL A 190 -0.33 12.74 -24.38
CA VAL A 190 0.77 11.82 -24.05
C VAL A 190 0.51 10.42 -24.60
N GLU A 191 -0.71 9.88 -24.44
CA GLU A 191 -1.05 8.57 -25.01
C GLU A 191 -1.05 8.60 -26.54
N ALA A 192 -1.48 9.69 -27.18
CA ALA A 192 -1.42 9.83 -28.63
C ALA A 192 0.03 9.82 -29.14
N ALA A 193 0.95 10.55 -28.49
CA ALA A 193 2.37 10.53 -28.83
C ALA A 193 2.99 9.13 -28.63
N ALA A 194 2.66 8.46 -27.52
CA ALA A 194 3.13 7.10 -27.25
C ALA A 194 2.62 6.09 -28.31
N ALA A 195 1.35 6.19 -28.69
CA ALA A 195 0.75 5.32 -29.72
C ALA A 195 1.36 5.55 -31.11
N ALA A 196 1.81 6.77 -31.40
CA ALA A 196 2.50 7.12 -32.64
C ALA A 196 4.00 6.73 -32.64
N GLY A 197 4.54 6.24 -31.52
CA GLY A 197 5.98 5.98 -31.39
C GLY A 197 6.84 7.25 -31.27
N ASP A 198 6.22 8.42 -31.05
CA ASP A 198 6.91 9.71 -31.01
C ASP A 198 7.42 10.02 -29.60
N ALA A 199 8.60 9.47 -29.29
CA ALA A 199 9.26 9.65 -28.00
C ALA A 199 9.62 11.12 -27.72
N MET A 200 9.97 11.91 -28.75
CA MET A 200 10.40 13.30 -28.55
C MET A 200 9.22 14.18 -28.15
N THR A 201 8.07 14.07 -28.84
CA THR A 201 6.85 14.77 -28.45
C THR A 201 6.36 14.31 -27.08
N MET A 202 6.39 13.00 -26.82
CA MET A 202 6.01 12.45 -25.51
C MET A 202 6.90 13.02 -24.38
N MET A 203 8.22 13.10 -24.59
CA MET A 203 9.17 13.69 -23.65
C MET A 203 8.88 15.18 -23.40
N GLN A 204 8.69 15.98 -24.45
CA GLN A 204 8.40 17.41 -24.35
C GLN A 204 7.11 17.70 -23.56
N LEU A 205 6.08 16.85 -23.72
CA LEU A 205 4.88 16.92 -22.91
C LEU A 205 5.18 16.59 -21.45
N LEU A 206 5.87 15.48 -21.19
CA LEU A 206 6.18 15.01 -19.83
C LEU A 206 7.08 15.97 -19.05
N GLN A 207 8.01 16.67 -19.70
CA GLN A 207 8.86 17.70 -19.08
C GLN A 207 8.06 18.86 -18.44
N ARG A 208 6.83 19.11 -18.90
CA ARG A 208 5.91 20.10 -18.30
C ARG A 208 5.32 19.62 -16.97
N ARG A 209 5.37 18.32 -16.69
CA ARG A 209 4.90 17.69 -15.44
C ARG A 209 5.95 16.68 -14.94
N PRO A 210 7.03 17.15 -14.28
CA PRO A 210 8.17 16.31 -13.88
C PRO A 210 7.77 15.04 -13.13
N GLY A 211 6.76 15.11 -12.26
CA GLY A 211 6.23 13.93 -11.56
C GLY A 211 5.65 12.86 -12.50
N GLU A 212 4.99 13.25 -13.59
CA GLU A 212 4.50 12.31 -14.62
C GLU A 212 5.65 11.78 -15.47
N TYR A 213 6.64 12.62 -15.79
CA TYR A 213 7.85 12.19 -16.48
C TYR A 213 8.52 11.04 -15.74
N ALA A 214 8.84 11.22 -14.45
CA ALA A 214 9.51 10.19 -13.69
C ALA A 214 8.69 8.89 -13.56
N ARG A 215 7.37 8.99 -13.38
CA ARG A 215 6.47 7.81 -13.33
C ARG A 215 6.34 7.08 -14.66
N ARG A 216 6.57 7.76 -15.78
CA ARG A 216 6.49 7.21 -17.14
C ARG A 216 7.85 7.02 -17.80
N PHE A 217 8.95 7.11 -17.05
CA PHE A 217 10.31 7.04 -17.59
C PHE A 217 10.59 5.70 -18.32
N ASP A 218 10.28 4.55 -17.69
CA ASP A 218 10.33 3.24 -18.36
C ASP A 218 9.48 3.21 -19.64
N HIS A 219 8.28 3.79 -19.61
CA HIS A 219 7.40 3.81 -20.78
C HIS A 219 8.00 4.64 -21.91
N LEU A 220 8.49 5.84 -21.61
CA LEU A 220 9.10 6.71 -22.59
C LEU A 220 10.35 6.10 -23.21
N LEU A 221 11.21 5.44 -22.42
CA LEU A 221 12.35 4.69 -22.96
C LEU A 221 11.92 3.56 -23.91
N ARG A 222 10.82 2.87 -23.61
CA ARG A 222 10.25 1.86 -24.53
C ARG A 222 9.65 2.46 -25.80
N VAL A 223 9.09 3.67 -25.74
CA VAL A 223 8.60 4.39 -26.92
C VAL A 223 9.78 4.85 -27.78
N ALA A 224 10.89 5.26 -27.17
CA ALA A 224 12.13 5.56 -27.88
C ALA A 224 12.73 4.33 -28.58
N GLY A 225 12.52 3.13 -27.99
CA GLY A 225 12.92 1.86 -28.58
C GLY A 225 14.43 1.82 -28.83
N ASP A 226 14.82 1.45 -30.06
CA ASP A 226 16.23 1.33 -30.47
C ASP A 226 16.81 2.65 -31.01
N ASN A 227 16.04 3.75 -31.00
CA ASN A 227 16.55 5.06 -31.41
C ASN A 227 17.49 5.63 -30.34
N GLN A 228 18.79 5.43 -30.53
CA GLN A 228 19.83 5.83 -29.58
C GLN A 228 19.82 7.34 -29.27
N GLN A 229 19.55 8.20 -30.27
CA GLN A 229 19.48 9.64 -30.06
C GLN A 229 18.28 10.01 -29.18
N ALA A 230 17.12 9.39 -29.41
CA ALA A 230 15.93 9.61 -28.59
C ALA A 230 16.14 9.09 -27.16
N VAL A 231 16.75 7.90 -26.99
CA VAL A 231 17.09 7.35 -25.67
C VAL A 231 18.02 8.29 -24.90
N GLN A 232 19.08 8.78 -25.54
CA GLN A 232 20.01 9.74 -24.93
C GLN A 232 19.31 11.03 -24.52
N ALA A 233 18.46 11.59 -25.39
CA ALA A 233 17.69 12.80 -25.08
C ALA A 233 16.72 12.57 -23.90
N VAL A 234 16.06 11.41 -23.84
CA VAL A 234 15.16 11.03 -22.75
C VAL A 234 15.89 10.90 -21.42
N VAL A 235 17.09 10.29 -21.40
CA VAL A 235 17.89 10.20 -20.17
C VAL A 235 18.39 11.59 -19.74
N ALA A 236 18.95 12.36 -20.68
CA ALA A 236 19.45 13.71 -20.38
C ALA A 236 18.33 14.64 -19.86
N GLY A 237 17.16 14.62 -20.50
CA GLY A 237 15.99 15.38 -20.09
C GLY A 237 15.45 14.97 -18.71
N PHE A 238 15.54 13.68 -18.37
CA PHE A 238 15.16 13.17 -17.05
C PHE A 238 16.14 13.66 -15.97
N VAL A 239 17.45 13.52 -16.22
CA VAL A 239 18.51 13.94 -15.28
C VAL A 239 18.46 15.46 -15.04
N ALA A 240 18.19 16.26 -16.08
CA ALA A 240 18.06 17.71 -15.95
C ALA A 240 16.94 18.15 -14.99
N GLN A 241 15.92 17.31 -14.76
CA GLN A 241 14.81 17.60 -13.86
C GLN A 241 14.84 16.76 -12.56
N ILE A 242 15.94 16.07 -12.25
CA ILE A 242 16.04 15.11 -11.15
C ILE A 242 15.60 15.71 -9.79
N ARG A 243 15.96 16.97 -9.55
CA ARG A 243 15.61 17.71 -8.31
C ARG A 243 14.11 17.97 -8.16
N ALA A 244 13.35 17.98 -9.25
CA ALA A 244 11.90 18.19 -9.23
C ALA A 244 11.11 16.92 -8.91
N TYR A 245 11.74 15.74 -8.92
CA TYR A 245 11.08 14.48 -8.63
C TYR A 245 10.95 14.27 -7.12
N SER A 246 9.88 13.61 -6.66
CA SER A 246 9.69 13.30 -5.23
C SER A 246 10.58 12.13 -4.80
N THR A 247 11.06 12.14 -3.56
CA THR A 247 11.91 11.09 -2.97
C THR A 247 11.34 9.67 -3.19
N PRO A 248 10.03 9.39 -2.94
CA PRO A 248 9.47 8.05 -3.17
C PRO A 248 9.54 7.56 -4.62
N VAL A 249 9.49 8.48 -5.59
CA VAL A 249 9.60 8.13 -7.02
C VAL A 249 11.04 7.79 -7.37
N LEU A 250 12.01 8.55 -6.86
CA LEU A 250 13.43 8.24 -7.03
C LEU A 250 13.78 6.89 -6.40
N LEU A 251 13.30 6.59 -5.19
CA LEU A 251 13.47 5.28 -4.55
C LEU A 251 12.85 4.14 -5.38
N THR A 252 11.66 4.37 -5.96
CA THR A 252 11.01 3.39 -6.84
C THR A 252 11.86 3.11 -8.08
N LEU A 253 12.43 4.16 -8.68
CA LEU A 253 13.26 4.03 -9.88
C LEU A 253 14.61 3.39 -9.56
N ALA A 254 15.23 3.73 -8.42
CA ALA A 254 16.51 3.16 -7.99
C ALA A 254 16.45 1.63 -7.85
N ALA A 255 15.36 1.10 -7.28
CA ALA A 255 15.16 -0.36 -7.18
C ALA A 255 14.62 -0.97 -8.50
N GLY A 256 13.67 -0.29 -9.14
CA GLY A 256 12.94 -0.85 -10.27
C GLY A 256 13.72 -0.89 -11.59
N LEU A 257 14.48 0.16 -11.92
CA LEU A 257 15.16 0.28 -13.22
C LEU A 257 16.14 -0.87 -13.51
N PRO A 258 17.03 -1.29 -12.59
CA PRO A 258 17.97 -2.39 -12.84
C PRO A 258 17.27 -3.69 -13.29
N THR A 259 16.08 -3.97 -12.76
CA THR A 259 15.30 -5.18 -13.12
C THR A 259 14.80 -5.17 -14.57
N ARG A 260 14.84 -4.01 -15.25
CA ARG A 260 14.31 -3.82 -16.60
C ARG A 260 15.29 -4.11 -17.72
N ALA A 261 16.56 -4.40 -17.40
CA ALA A 261 17.54 -4.88 -18.38
C ALA A 261 17.17 -6.25 -18.97
N ARG A 262 16.24 -6.98 -18.33
CA ARG A 262 15.72 -8.27 -18.78
C ARG A 262 14.19 -8.29 -18.69
N ARG A 263 13.57 -9.21 -19.44
CA ARG A 263 12.12 -9.43 -19.34
C ARG A 263 11.83 -10.28 -18.10
N ALA A 264 10.99 -9.76 -17.21
CA ALA A 264 10.51 -10.51 -16.06
C ALA A 264 9.57 -11.63 -16.50
N LYS A 265 9.46 -12.72 -15.72
CA LYS A 265 8.46 -13.77 -15.99
C LYS A 265 7.04 -13.24 -15.76
N LEU A 266 6.86 -12.44 -14.70
CA LEU A 266 5.58 -11.97 -14.23
C LEU A 266 5.58 -10.44 -14.08
N ARG A 267 4.43 -9.83 -14.36
CA ARG A 267 4.10 -8.45 -13.99
C ARG A 267 2.86 -8.45 -13.11
N MET A 268 2.96 -7.78 -11.97
CA MET A 268 1.85 -7.61 -11.03
C MET A 268 1.39 -6.16 -10.99
N PHE A 269 0.07 -5.97 -10.96
CA PHE A 269 -0.60 -4.68 -10.86
C PHE A 269 -1.36 -4.63 -9.53
N TRP A 270 -1.29 -3.46 -8.88
CA TRP A 270 -1.97 -3.18 -7.64
C TRP A 270 -2.97 -2.04 -7.88
N PRO A 271 -4.23 -2.35 -8.26
CA PRO A 271 -5.25 -1.33 -8.51
C PRO A 271 -5.53 -0.50 -7.26
N LYS A 272 -6.04 0.73 -7.43
CA LYS A 272 -6.40 1.60 -6.31
C LYS A 272 -7.68 1.11 -5.63
N GLY A 273 -7.63 0.84 -4.32
CA GLY A 273 -8.77 0.45 -3.47
C GLY A 273 -8.29 0.08 -2.05
N GLY A 274 -9.19 0.00 -1.07
CA GLY A 274 -8.83 -0.36 0.32
C GLY A 274 -8.41 -1.82 0.47
N VAL A 275 -8.89 -2.68 -0.43
CA VAL A 275 -8.73 -4.13 -0.41
C VAL A 275 -8.25 -4.54 -1.80
N THR A 276 -6.95 -4.79 -1.98
CA THR A 276 -6.37 -4.90 -3.32
C THR A 276 -5.94 -6.32 -3.66
N LYS A 277 -6.68 -6.97 -4.58
CA LYS A 277 -6.20 -8.13 -5.32
C LYS A 277 -4.98 -7.72 -6.14
N GLY A 278 -3.86 -8.42 -5.97
CA GLY A 278 -2.77 -8.38 -6.94
C GLY A 278 -3.25 -9.01 -8.24
N VAL A 279 -3.21 -8.27 -9.35
CA VAL A 279 -3.55 -8.81 -10.67
C VAL A 279 -2.25 -9.09 -11.40
N SER A 280 -2.08 -10.31 -11.88
CA SER A 280 -0.83 -10.77 -12.49
C SER A 280 -1.01 -11.16 -13.95
N THR A 281 0.05 -10.99 -14.74
CA THR A 281 0.13 -11.48 -16.12
C THR A 281 1.60 -11.67 -16.51
N GLY A 282 1.88 -12.44 -17.57
CA GLY A 282 3.23 -12.53 -18.12
C GLY A 282 3.75 -11.17 -18.59
N ASP A 283 5.00 -10.82 -18.26
CA ASP A 283 5.54 -9.52 -18.70
C ASP A 283 5.85 -9.54 -20.19
N ARG A 284 5.10 -8.77 -20.98
CA ARG A 284 5.27 -8.65 -22.43
C ARG A 284 6.11 -7.44 -22.84
N ARG A 285 6.57 -6.62 -21.89
CA ARG A 285 7.35 -5.42 -22.21
C ARG A 285 8.72 -5.80 -22.77
N PRO A 286 9.24 -5.05 -23.76
CA PRO A 286 10.64 -5.17 -24.14
C PRO A 286 11.54 -4.77 -22.96
N PRO A 287 12.73 -5.40 -22.82
CA PRO A 287 13.78 -4.89 -21.93
C PRO A 287 14.19 -3.46 -22.29
N LEU A 288 14.73 -2.72 -21.33
CA LEU A 288 15.33 -1.40 -21.59
C LEU A 288 16.81 -1.55 -21.97
N PRO A 289 17.37 -0.63 -22.79
CA PRO A 289 18.80 -0.61 -23.08
C PRO A 289 19.63 -0.47 -21.79
N ALA A 290 20.64 -1.33 -21.60
CA ALA A 290 21.51 -1.30 -20.41
C ALA A 290 22.17 0.07 -20.23
N ALA A 291 22.71 0.65 -21.32
CA ALA A 291 23.32 1.98 -21.30
C ALA A 291 22.39 3.10 -20.79
N ALA A 292 21.07 2.99 -21.02
CA ALA A 292 20.11 3.96 -20.51
C ALA A 292 19.89 3.81 -18.99
N ILE A 293 19.86 2.56 -18.50
CA ILE A 293 19.80 2.26 -17.07
C ILE A 293 21.07 2.76 -16.38
N ASP A 294 22.23 2.44 -16.93
CA ASP A 294 23.54 2.79 -16.37
C ASP A 294 23.78 4.30 -16.37
N ALA A 295 23.25 5.03 -17.35
CA ALA A 295 23.32 6.49 -17.38
C ALA A 295 22.32 7.17 -16.42
N ALA A 296 21.17 6.55 -16.15
CA ALA A 296 20.13 7.13 -15.30
C ALA A 296 20.31 6.81 -13.80
N ARG A 297 20.86 5.64 -13.46
CA ARG A 297 20.96 5.16 -12.07
C ARG A 297 21.87 6.02 -11.19
N PRO A 298 23.12 6.35 -11.58
CA PRO A 298 24.01 7.13 -10.72
C PRO A 298 23.44 8.52 -10.34
N PRO A 299 22.87 9.32 -11.27
CA PRO A 299 22.22 10.58 -10.91
C PRO A 299 21.03 10.44 -9.95
N ILE A 300 20.27 9.34 -10.05
CA ILE A 300 19.17 9.06 -9.10
C ILE A 300 19.74 8.81 -7.69
N ILE A 301 20.78 7.98 -7.57
CA ILE A 301 21.41 7.67 -6.29
C ILE A 301 22.07 8.90 -5.68
N ALA A 302 22.81 9.68 -6.46
CA ALA A 302 23.44 10.92 -6.01
C ALA A 302 22.42 11.94 -5.49
N GLU A 303 21.28 12.12 -6.17
CA GLU A 303 20.22 13.02 -5.71
C GLU A 303 19.53 12.50 -4.42
N LEU A 304 19.38 11.19 -4.25
CA LEU A 304 18.88 10.60 -3.01
C LEU A 304 19.85 10.85 -1.84
N LEU A 305 21.13 10.56 -2.04
CA LEU A 305 22.18 10.77 -1.04
C LEU A 305 22.26 12.25 -0.62
N ARG A 306 22.24 13.17 -1.60
CA ARG A 306 22.20 14.61 -1.34
C ARG A 306 21.00 15.01 -0.47
N ARG A 307 19.79 14.54 -0.80
CA ARG A 307 18.57 14.84 -0.02
C ARG A 307 18.65 14.34 1.41
N PHE A 308 19.19 13.14 1.60
CA PHE A 308 19.31 12.55 2.94
C PHE A 308 20.42 13.21 3.76
N ALA A 309 21.45 13.77 3.11
CA ALA A 309 22.46 14.60 3.77
C ALA A 309 21.90 15.97 4.19
N ASP A 310 21.09 16.61 3.33
CA ASP A 310 20.52 17.95 3.56
C ASP A 310 19.31 17.97 4.52
N ARG A 311 18.93 16.81 5.07
CA ARG A 311 17.74 16.71 5.90
C ARG A 311 17.97 17.49 7.21
N PRO A 312 17.12 18.47 7.55
CA PRO A 312 17.19 19.11 8.85
C PRO A 312 16.94 18.02 9.90
N SER A 313 17.97 17.62 10.63
CA SER A 313 17.75 16.94 11.90
C SER A 313 17.81 17.99 12.99
N ASP A 314 16.82 17.98 13.86
CA ASP A 314 16.80 18.75 15.11
C ASP A 314 17.93 18.31 16.08
N GLN A 315 18.73 17.31 15.64
CA GLN A 315 19.83 16.67 16.32
C GLN A 315 21.09 16.80 15.44
N ALA A 316 22.28 16.92 16.03
CA ALA A 316 23.54 16.94 15.28
C ALA A 316 23.68 15.67 14.40
N PRO A 317 24.39 15.72 13.25
CA PRO A 317 24.65 14.53 12.44
C PRO A 317 25.29 13.44 13.30
N PHE A 318 24.76 12.22 13.22
CA PHE A 318 25.28 11.08 13.97
C PHE A 318 26.67 10.71 13.45
N ALA A 319 27.61 10.42 14.35
CA ALA A 319 28.93 9.94 13.95
C ALA A 319 28.86 8.50 13.42
N THR A 320 27.95 7.70 13.98
CA THR A 320 27.77 6.26 13.70
C THR A 320 26.33 5.94 13.32
N THR A 321 26.15 5.11 12.29
CA THR A 321 24.88 4.39 12.04
C THR A 321 25.05 2.89 12.30
N LEU A 322 24.08 2.27 12.97
CA LEU A 322 23.92 0.82 13.08
C LEU A 322 22.78 0.36 12.17
N VAL A 323 23.03 -0.65 11.34
CA VAL A 323 22.03 -1.22 10.42
C VAL A 323 21.99 -2.74 10.54
N ASP A 324 20.81 -3.31 10.68
CA ASP A 324 20.62 -4.77 10.62
C ASP A 324 20.51 -5.26 9.17
N ASP A 325 21.32 -6.25 8.80
CA ASP A 325 21.23 -6.89 7.47
C ASP A 325 19.88 -7.57 7.24
N ALA A 326 19.20 -7.96 8.33
CA ALA A 326 17.87 -8.55 8.29
C ALA A 326 16.80 -7.63 7.67
N LEU A 327 17.06 -6.32 7.58
CA LEU A 327 16.18 -5.37 6.89
C LEU A 327 16.13 -5.58 5.37
N ALA A 328 17.04 -6.37 4.78
CA ALA A 328 16.98 -6.74 3.36
C ALA A 328 15.71 -7.53 3.01
N ASP A 329 15.09 -8.16 4.02
CA ASP A 329 13.88 -8.95 3.88
C ASP A 329 12.60 -8.13 4.02
N ILE A 330 12.72 -6.84 4.36
CA ILE A 330 11.60 -5.95 4.62
C ILE A 330 11.48 -4.97 3.46
N VAL A 331 10.31 -4.94 2.81
CA VAL A 331 10.05 -4.01 1.72
C VAL A 331 9.90 -2.60 2.30
N ALA A 332 10.53 -1.59 1.70
CA ALA A 332 10.33 -0.20 2.10
C ALA A 332 8.90 0.25 1.74
N PRO A 333 8.17 0.93 2.64
CA PRO A 333 6.81 1.37 2.35
C PRO A 333 6.80 2.50 1.31
N PHE A 334 5.87 2.41 0.35
CA PHE A 334 5.73 3.41 -0.72
C PHE A 334 4.44 4.22 -0.64
N ASN A 335 3.44 3.77 0.13
CA ASN A 335 2.19 4.47 0.44
C ASN A 335 1.46 3.75 1.60
N GLU A 336 1.48 4.30 2.81
CA GLU A 336 0.82 3.73 3.99
C GLU A 336 -0.69 4.03 4.09
N ARG A 337 -1.34 4.42 2.98
CA ARG A 337 -2.76 4.84 2.99
C ARG A 337 -3.75 3.74 3.42
N THR A 338 -3.28 2.50 3.52
CA THR A 338 -4.03 1.33 3.97
C THR A 338 -3.37 0.65 5.18
N ALA A 339 -2.40 1.29 5.83
CA ALA A 339 -1.77 0.74 7.03
C ALA A 339 -2.81 0.64 8.16
N SER A 340 -3.13 -0.59 8.54
CA SER A 340 -3.87 -0.86 9.77
C SER A 340 -3.05 -0.44 10.99
N PRO A 341 -3.66 0.08 12.07
CA PRO A 341 -2.97 0.23 13.35
C PRO A 341 -2.58 -1.16 13.89
N SER A 342 -1.35 -1.58 13.63
CA SER A 342 -0.74 -2.79 14.17
C SER A 342 0.54 -2.45 14.94
N ALA A 343 0.93 -3.31 15.89
CA ALA A 343 2.18 -3.16 16.64
C ALA A 343 3.41 -3.30 15.73
N VAL A 344 3.30 -4.11 14.68
CA VAL A 344 4.29 -4.29 13.61
C VAL A 344 3.57 -4.09 12.28
N ASN A 345 4.01 -3.11 11.49
CA ASN A 345 3.44 -2.82 10.18
C ASN A 345 4.37 -3.35 9.10
N LEU A 346 4.02 -4.51 8.53
CA LEU A 346 4.78 -5.15 7.46
C LEU A 346 4.23 -4.70 6.10
N PRO A 347 5.05 -4.07 5.25
CA PRO A 347 4.65 -3.83 3.88
C PRO A 347 4.55 -5.16 3.12
N ARG A 348 3.54 -5.28 2.26
CA ARG A 348 3.32 -6.46 1.41
C ARG A 348 4.61 -6.89 0.71
N GLY A 349 4.89 -8.18 0.73
CA GLY A 349 6.09 -8.78 0.14
C GLY A 349 7.27 -8.91 1.10
N SER A 350 7.17 -8.35 2.31
CA SER A 350 8.18 -8.53 3.35
C SER A 350 8.24 -9.99 3.81
N ARG A 351 9.42 -10.39 4.27
CA ARG A 351 9.73 -11.73 4.76
C ARG A 351 10.19 -11.63 6.21
N VAL A 352 9.72 -12.54 7.05
CA VAL A 352 10.12 -12.63 8.45
C VAL A 352 10.56 -14.06 8.73
N HIS A 353 11.77 -14.23 9.25
CA HIS A 353 12.24 -15.55 9.66
C HIS A 353 11.51 -15.99 10.95
N VAL A 354 11.07 -17.24 10.98
CA VAL A 354 10.34 -17.85 12.08
C VAL A 354 11.29 -18.76 12.87
N PRO A 355 11.71 -18.38 14.10
CA PRO A 355 12.67 -19.15 14.88
C PRO A 355 12.31 -20.64 14.99
N ALA A 356 13.28 -21.53 14.82
CA ALA A 356 13.09 -22.98 14.97
C ALA A 356 12.70 -23.38 16.41
N GLY A 357 12.19 -24.60 16.59
CA GLY A 357 11.92 -25.19 17.92
C GLY A 357 10.67 -24.69 18.65
N LYS A 358 9.98 -23.67 18.11
CA LYS A 358 8.69 -23.19 18.65
C LYS A 358 7.51 -23.71 17.84
N THR A 359 6.42 -24.06 18.52
CA THR A 359 5.14 -24.34 17.85
C THR A 359 4.52 -23.04 17.38
N MET A 360 4.03 -23.05 16.15
CA MET A 360 3.38 -21.90 15.55
C MET A 360 1.87 -21.98 15.80
N ARG A 361 1.32 -21.07 16.61
CA ARG A 361 -0.12 -20.95 16.85
C ARG A 361 -0.67 -19.76 16.08
N LEU A 362 -1.40 -20.02 15.00
CA LEU A 362 -2.18 -19.00 14.31
C LEU A 362 -3.43 -18.70 15.13
N PHE A 363 -3.88 -17.45 15.11
CA PHE A 363 -5.10 -17.06 15.80
C PHE A 363 -5.93 -16.08 15.00
N LEU A 364 -7.24 -16.13 15.24
CA LEU A 364 -8.26 -15.22 14.75
C LEU A 364 -9.12 -14.78 15.93
N HIS A 365 -9.49 -13.50 15.97
CA HIS A 365 -10.47 -12.96 16.91
C HIS A 365 -11.37 -11.98 16.20
N TRP A 366 -12.68 -12.10 16.43
CA TRP A 366 -13.66 -11.13 15.98
C TRP A 366 -14.69 -10.85 17.06
N CYS A 367 -15.35 -9.71 16.94
CA CYS A 367 -16.45 -9.28 17.78
C CYS A 367 -17.48 -8.59 16.91
N GLU A 368 -18.71 -9.09 16.99
CA GLU A 368 -19.88 -8.49 16.38
C GLU A 368 -20.16 -7.11 16.97
N ARG A 369 -20.92 -6.29 16.23
CA ARG A 369 -21.39 -5.00 16.72
C ARG A 369 -22.49 -5.17 17.78
N PRO A 370 -22.70 -4.19 18.67
CA PRO A 370 -23.90 -4.14 19.50
C PRO A 370 -25.15 -4.05 18.60
N LYS A 371 -25.83 -5.18 18.36
CA LYS A 371 -26.93 -5.40 17.38
C LYS A 371 -26.48 -5.63 15.91
N GLY A 372 -25.29 -6.18 15.71
CA GLY A 372 -24.86 -6.69 14.41
C GLY A 372 -25.55 -8.00 14.02
N GLU A 373 -25.28 -8.46 12.80
CA GLU A 373 -25.67 -9.82 12.39
C GLU A 373 -24.75 -10.86 13.03
N CYS A 374 -25.27 -12.07 13.24
CA CYS A 374 -24.42 -13.22 13.58
C CYS A 374 -23.35 -13.35 12.50
N THR A 375 -22.09 -13.23 12.90
CA THR A 375 -20.98 -13.16 11.96
C THR A 375 -20.07 -14.34 12.15
N ASP A 376 -19.88 -15.08 11.07
CA ASP A 376 -19.16 -16.34 11.02
C ASP A 376 -17.86 -16.14 10.23
N ILE A 377 -16.73 -16.32 10.92
CA ILE A 377 -15.40 -16.11 10.36
C ILE A 377 -14.52 -17.30 10.71
N ASP A 378 -14.05 -17.99 9.69
CA ASP A 378 -13.21 -19.17 9.84
C ASP A 378 -11.72 -18.84 9.79
N LEU A 379 -10.95 -19.49 10.67
CA LEU A 379 -9.51 -19.66 10.51
C LEU A 379 -9.19 -21.02 9.88
N SER A 380 -8.44 -21.01 8.78
CA SER A 380 -7.98 -22.24 8.11
C SER A 380 -6.50 -22.17 7.72
N VAL A 381 -5.90 -23.35 7.50
CA VAL A 381 -4.54 -23.50 6.98
C VAL A 381 -4.54 -24.49 5.82
N GLY A 382 -4.15 -24.04 4.63
CA GLY A 382 -3.91 -24.90 3.47
C GLY A 382 -2.45 -25.31 3.37
N PHE A 383 -2.20 -26.58 3.05
CA PHE A 383 -0.86 -27.16 2.95
C PHE A 383 -0.53 -27.54 1.50
N TYR A 384 0.67 -27.18 1.05
CA TYR A 384 1.12 -27.37 -0.33
C TYR A 384 2.56 -27.90 -0.39
N ASP A 385 2.86 -28.66 -1.44
CA ASP A 385 4.23 -29.11 -1.74
C ASP A 385 5.05 -28.01 -2.46
N ALA A 386 6.29 -28.34 -2.83
CA ALA A 386 7.18 -27.41 -3.51
C ALA A 386 6.71 -26.97 -4.91
N GLN A 387 5.80 -27.73 -5.53
CA GLN A 387 5.19 -27.44 -6.83
C GLN A 387 3.82 -26.77 -6.68
N TRP A 388 3.47 -26.30 -5.47
CA TRP A 388 2.16 -25.72 -5.14
C TRP A 388 0.98 -26.68 -5.39
N GLN A 389 1.22 -28.00 -5.37
CA GLN A 389 0.14 -28.97 -5.36
C GLN A 389 -0.45 -29.07 -3.96
N TYR A 390 -1.76 -29.22 -3.90
CA TYR A 390 -2.49 -29.30 -2.65
C TYR A 390 -2.23 -30.64 -1.94
N VAL A 391 -1.78 -30.56 -0.68
CA VAL A 391 -1.49 -31.73 0.17
C VAL A 391 -2.59 -31.96 1.20
N GLY A 392 -3.17 -30.89 1.75
CA GLY A 392 -4.22 -31.01 2.75
C GLY A 392 -4.62 -29.68 3.39
N VAL A 393 -5.46 -29.77 4.43
CA VAL A 393 -6.03 -28.60 5.10
C VAL A 393 -6.32 -28.87 6.57
N CYS A 394 -6.22 -27.83 7.40
CA CYS A 394 -6.88 -27.74 8.70
C CYS A 394 -7.91 -26.61 8.66
N SER A 395 -9.19 -26.91 8.89
CA SER A 395 -10.34 -26.00 8.71
C SER A 395 -11.51 -26.44 9.59
N TYR A 396 -12.60 -25.67 9.65
CA TYR A 396 -13.82 -26.04 10.40
C TYR A 396 -14.33 -27.47 10.13
N TYR A 397 -14.29 -27.94 8.88
CA TYR A 397 -14.71 -29.30 8.49
C TYR A 397 -13.63 -30.38 8.69
N GLN A 398 -12.41 -29.98 9.07
CA GLN A 398 -11.28 -30.86 9.33
C GLN A 398 -10.36 -30.26 10.40
N LEU A 399 -10.73 -30.44 11.67
CA LEU A 399 -10.06 -29.83 12.82
C LEU A 399 -8.66 -30.41 13.11
N THR A 400 -8.29 -31.52 12.47
CA THR A 400 -6.94 -32.09 12.59
C THR A 400 -6.46 -32.54 11.23
N PHE A 401 -5.24 -32.14 10.88
CA PHE A 401 -4.53 -32.63 9.71
C PHE A 401 -3.35 -33.48 10.17
N ALA A 402 -3.42 -34.78 9.91
CA ALA A 402 -2.43 -35.76 10.36
C ALA A 402 -2.05 -36.76 9.26
N PRO A 403 -1.33 -36.35 8.20
CA PRO A 403 -0.86 -37.27 7.16
C PRO A 403 0.10 -38.31 7.76
N ASP A 404 -0.09 -39.59 7.39
CA ASP A 404 0.70 -40.73 7.88
C ASP A 404 0.85 -40.76 9.41
N ASP A 405 -0.25 -40.50 10.13
CA ASP A 405 -0.32 -40.42 11.60
C ASP A 405 0.56 -39.31 12.25
N ARG A 406 1.19 -38.44 11.46
CA ARG A 406 1.95 -37.28 11.95
C ARG A 406 1.03 -36.09 12.11
N LYS A 407 0.73 -35.67 13.34
CA LYS A 407 -0.11 -34.50 13.60
C LYS A 407 0.59 -33.22 13.15
N VAL A 408 0.25 -32.74 11.95
CA VAL A 408 0.80 -31.52 11.35
C VAL A 408 0.07 -30.28 11.87
N ALA A 409 -1.26 -30.36 12.01
CA ALA A 409 -2.06 -29.23 12.45
C ALA A 409 -3.27 -29.63 13.28
N VAL A 410 -3.60 -28.81 14.28
CA VAL A 410 -4.76 -29.01 15.18
C VAL A 410 -5.46 -27.66 15.41
N SER A 411 -6.76 -27.62 15.14
CA SER A 411 -7.64 -26.47 15.43
C SER A 411 -8.23 -26.57 16.84
N SER A 412 -8.48 -25.42 17.47
CA SER A 412 -9.21 -25.31 18.75
C SER A 412 -10.72 -25.59 18.63
N GLY A 413 -11.26 -25.65 17.42
CA GLY A 413 -12.69 -25.78 17.16
C GLY A 413 -13.17 -24.77 16.12
N ASP A 414 -14.48 -24.73 15.94
CA ASP A 414 -15.21 -23.89 15.00
C ASP A 414 -16.26 -23.09 15.78
N LEU A 415 -16.15 -21.77 15.76
CA LEU A 415 -17.09 -20.85 16.41
C LEU A 415 -17.81 -20.01 15.35
N THR A 416 -19.12 -20.17 15.25
CA THR A 416 -19.93 -19.53 14.19
C THR A 416 -20.56 -18.19 14.59
N SER A 417 -20.25 -17.69 15.79
CA SER A 417 -20.76 -16.42 16.32
C SER A 417 -19.80 -15.81 17.34
N ALA A 418 -19.79 -14.47 17.43
CA ALA A 418 -18.88 -13.73 18.29
C ALA A 418 -19.57 -12.52 18.97
N PRO A 419 -20.49 -12.77 19.91
CA PRO A 419 -21.35 -11.73 20.45
C PRO A 419 -20.56 -10.65 21.22
N TYR A 420 -20.96 -9.40 21.02
CA TYR A 420 -20.55 -8.28 21.86
C TYR A 420 -20.95 -8.53 23.33
N PRO A 421 -20.13 -8.15 24.34
CA PRO A 421 -18.88 -7.41 24.23
C PRO A 421 -17.62 -8.28 24.14
N ASN A 422 -17.73 -9.61 24.17
CA ASN A 422 -16.56 -10.47 24.37
C ASN A 422 -15.92 -10.90 23.06
N GLY A 423 -16.73 -11.15 22.02
CA GLY A 423 -16.26 -11.74 20.77
C GLY A 423 -15.91 -13.22 20.91
N ALA A 424 -15.29 -13.79 19.88
CA ALA A 424 -14.84 -15.17 19.79
C ALA A 424 -13.40 -15.25 19.29
N SER A 425 -12.71 -16.36 19.56
CA SER A 425 -11.36 -16.60 19.04
C SER A 425 -11.16 -18.04 18.61
N GLU A 426 -10.45 -18.22 17.51
CA GLU A 426 -10.02 -19.52 16.99
C GLU A 426 -8.50 -19.61 16.92
N PHE A 427 -7.98 -20.83 17.06
CA PHE A 427 -6.55 -21.12 17.04
C PHE A 427 -6.26 -22.34 16.16
N VAL A 428 -5.15 -22.28 15.42
CA VAL A 428 -4.59 -23.45 14.73
C VAL A 428 -3.12 -23.59 15.11
N ASP A 429 -2.79 -24.71 15.77
CA ASP A 429 -1.42 -25.09 16.09
C ASP A 429 -0.79 -25.85 14.93
N LEU A 430 0.43 -25.46 14.55
CA LEU A 430 1.20 -26.03 13.45
C LEU A 430 2.52 -26.59 13.95
N ASP A 431 2.71 -27.89 13.74
CA ASP A 431 3.99 -28.56 13.90
C ASP A 431 4.75 -28.53 12.57
N ARG A 432 5.70 -27.60 12.48
CA ARG A 432 6.52 -27.39 11.27
C ARG A 432 7.44 -28.57 10.98
N ALA A 433 7.93 -29.28 12.00
CA ALA A 433 8.82 -30.41 11.80
C ALA A 433 8.04 -31.61 11.25
N ALA A 434 6.84 -31.88 11.79
CA ALA A 434 5.93 -32.87 11.26
C ALA A 434 5.49 -32.52 9.83
N ALA A 435 5.22 -31.25 9.54
CA ALA A 435 4.84 -30.79 8.21
C ALA A 435 5.92 -31.09 7.15
N ARG A 436 7.18 -30.74 7.44
CA ARG A 436 8.33 -31.05 6.57
C ARG A 436 8.49 -32.55 6.34
N ALA A 437 8.37 -33.33 7.42
CA ALA A 437 8.48 -34.78 7.35
C ALA A 437 7.37 -35.42 6.49
N ALA A 438 6.23 -34.73 6.34
CA ALA A 438 5.13 -35.11 5.45
C ALA A 438 5.27 -34.54 4.02
N GLY A 439 6.42 -33.97 3.65
CA GLY A 439 6.67 -33.43 2.31
C GLY A 439 6.00 -32.08 2.02
N ILE A 440 5.50 -31.40 3.05
CA ILE A 440 4.84 -30.10 2.92
C ILE A 440 5.91 -29.02 2.93
N ARG A 441 5.81 -28.09 1.98
CA ARG A 441 6.66 -26.90 1.93
C ARG A 441 5.91 -25.65 2.37
N TYR A 442 4.69 -25.42 1.89
CA TYR A 442 3.98 -24.17 2.18
C TYR A 442 2.78 -24.41 3.09
N ALA A 443 2.67 -23.62 4.15
CA ALA A 443 1.47 -23.50 4.97
C ALA A 443 0.86 -22.10 4.78
N VAL A 444 -0.35 -22.03 4.24
CA VAL A 444 -1.03 -20.77 3.91
C VAL A 444 -2.15 -20.52 4.91
N MET A 445 -2.07 -19.42 5.65
CA MET A 445 -3.17 -18.98 6.51
C MET A 445 -4.29 -18.39 5.65
N VAL A 446 -5.51 -18.81 5.92
CA VAL A 446 -6.71 -18.35 5.21
C VAL A 446 -7.74 -17.95 6.26
N VAL A 447 -8.20 -16.69 6.20
CA VAL A 447 -9.31 -16.18 7.00
C VAL A 447 -10.49 -15.94 6.07
N ASN A 448 -11.62 -16.59 6.33
CA ASN A 448 -12.80 -16.49 5.47
C ASN A 448 -13.95 -15.85 6.24
N ALA A 449 -14.57 -14.81 5.67
CA ALA A 449 -15.89 -14.39 6.13
C ALA A 449 -16.94 -15.30 5.49
N TYR A 450 -17.51 -16.23 6.26
CA TYR A 450 -18.51 -17.18 5.78
C TYR A 450 -19.89 -16.54 5.67
N SER A 451 -20.32 -15.79 6.70
CA SER A 451 -21.58 -15.05 6.72
C SER A 451 -21.55 -13.87 7.71
N GLY A 452 -22.51 -12.94 7.59
CA GLY A 452 -22.68 -11.80 8.48
C GLY A 452 -21.97 -10.51 8.04
N ASP A 453 -21.50 -9.74 9.02
CA ASP A 453 -20.96 -8.40 8.80
C ASP A 453 -19.61 -8.42 8.03
N PRO A 454 -19.38 -7.46 7.11
CA PRO A 454 -18.06 -7.15 6.58
C PRO A 454 -17.00 -6.93 7.66
N PHE A 455 -15.73 -7.27 7.38
CA PHE A 455 -14.62 -7.04 8.30
C PHE A 455 -14.55 -5.59 8.78
N ASP A 456 -14.79 -4.62 7.88
CA ASP A 456 -14.82 -3.18 8.19
C ASP A 456 -15.93 -2.75 9.15
N LEU A 457 -16.97 -3.58 9.36
CA LEU A 457 -18.07 -3.29 10.28
C LEU A 457 -17.90 -3.98 11.64
N LEU A 458 -16.98 -4.93 11.79
CA LEU A 458 -16.76 -5.61 13.07
C LEU A 458 -16.38 -4.59 14.16
N GLU A 459 -16.86 -4.80 15.39
CA GLU A 459 -16.43 -4.01 16.55
C GLU A 459 -14.93 -4.23 16.79
N ARG A 460 -14.47 -5.47 16.64
CA ARG A 460 -13.06 -5.87 16.60
C ARG A 460 -12.89 -7.01 15.61
N GLY A 461 -11.86 -6.97 14.79
CA GLY A 461 -11.47 -8.07 13.91
C GLY A 461 -9.97 -8.06 13.71
N TYR A 462 -9.28 -9.11 14.16
CA TYR A 462 -7.84 -9.23 14.00
C TYR A 462 -7.38 -10.69 13.98
N ALA A 463 -6.25 -10.94 13.34
CA ALA A 463 -5.64 -12.24 13.29
C ALA A 463 -4.12 -12.12 13.43
N GLY A 464 -3.42 -13.24 13.61
CA GLY A 464 -2.00 -13.21 13.85
C GLY A 464 -1.36 -14.54 14.15
N LEU A 465 -0.16 -14.45 14.71
CA LEU A 465 0.76 -15.55 14.99
C LEU A 465 1.31 -15.42 16.41
N MET A 466 1.29 -16.52 17.16
CA MET A 466 2.06 -16.72 18.38
C MET A 466 3.15 -17.79 18.17
N LEU A 467 4.30 -17.60 18.81
CA LEU A 467 5.36 -18.60 18.88
C LEU A 467 5.41 -19.18 20.29
N ARG A 468 5.07 -20.47 20.42
CA ARG A 468 4.78 -21.13 21.69
C ARG A 468 5.86 -22.16 22.01
N ASP A 469 6.37 -22.10 23.25
CA ASP A 469 7.23 -23.15 23.81
C ASP A 469 6.39 -24.24 24.52
N ASP A 470 5.19 -23.88 24.97
CA ASP A 470 4.23 -24.78 25.64
C ASP A 470 2.79 -24.52 25.13
N LEU A 471 2.08 -25.62 24.85
CA LEU A 471 0.69 -25.63 24.39
C LEU A 471 -0.32 -25.84 25.53
N GLY A 472 0.10 -26.32 26.69
CA GLY A 472 -0.74 -26.62 27.86
C GLY A 472 -1.09 -25.40 28.73
N GLY A 473 -0.41 -24.25 28.52
CA GLY A 473 -0.70 -22.98 29.19
C GLY A 473 -1.94 -22.23 28.65
N ARG A 474 -1.95 -20.90 28.79
CA ARG A 474 -3.06 -20.04 28.29
C ARG A 474 -3.25 -20.21 26.79
N HIS A 475 -4.51 -20.30 26.34
CA HIS A 475 -4.84 -20.35 24.90
C HIS A 475 -4.26 -19.16 24.13
N PHE A 476 -4.41 -17.95 24.70
CA PHE A 476 -3.80 -16.73 24.21
C PHE A 476 -2.85 -16.15 25.26
N ASP A 477 -1.58 -15.95 24.89
CA ASP A 477 -0.59 -15.27 25.71
C ASP A 477 -0.02 -14.09 24.91
N PRO A 478 -0.40 -12.84 25.26
CA PRO A 478 0.05 -11.64 24.56
C PRO A 478 1.58 -11.53 24.44
N ARG A 479 2.34 -12.10 25.39
CA ARG A 479 3.81 -12.07 25.39
C ARG A 479 4.43 -12.93 24.29
N THR A 480 3.66 -13.89 23.77
CA THR A 480 4.11 -14.80 22.71
C THR A 480 3.61 -14.40 21.32
N VAL A 481 2.85 -13.30 21.21
CA VAL A 481 2.35 -12.77 19.93
C VAL A 481 3.53 -12.19 19.15
N ALA A 482 3.90 -12.85 18.05
CA ALA A 482 4.94 -12.38 17.15
C ALA A 482 4.40 -11.40 16.11
N LEU A 483 3.17 -11.62 15.62
CA LEU A 483 2.50 -10.76 14.65
C LEU A 483 1.00 -10.65 14.97
N LYS A 484 0.44 -9.45 14.79
CA LYS A 484 -0.99 -9.15 14.90
C LYS A 484 -1.36 -8.09 13.87
N PHE A 485 -2.42 -8.33 13.11
CA PHE A 485 -2.94 -7.41 12.11
C PHE A 485 -4.47 -7.36 12.19
N ALA A 486 -5.06 -6.20 11.90
CA ALA A 486 -6.52 -6.09 11.82
C ALA A 486 -7.03 -6.69 10.52
N LEU A 487 -8.23 -7.28 10.58
CA LEU A 487 -8.99 -7.61 9.40
C LEU A 487 -9.52 -6.30 8.78
N GLN A 488 -9.52 -6.23 7.46
CA GLN A 488 -9.96 -5.06 6.71
C GLN A 488 -10.74 -5.51 5.49
N GLY A 489 -11.65 -4.67 5.05
CA GLY A 489 -12.39 -4.84 3.82
C GLY A 489 -13.79 -5.38 3.97
N ALA A 490 -14.37 -5.65 2.80
CA ALA A 490 -15.66 -6.30 2.68
C ALA A 490 -15.56 -7.82 2.93
N ASN A 491 -16.58 -8.57 2.54
CA ASN A 491 -16.62 -10.03 2.67
C ASN A 491 -15.63 -10.71 1.70
N GLY A 492 -15.14 -11.89 2.05
CA GLY A 492 -14.33 -12.74 1.16
C GLY A 492 -13.26 -13.58 1.86
N VAL A 493 -12.24 -13.93 1.09
CA VAL A 493 -11.09 -14.75 1.49
C VAL A 493 -9.89 -13.83 1.71
N TYR A 494 -9.28 -13.90 2.88
CA TYR A 494 -8.06 -13.19 3.21
C TYR A 494 -6.91 -14.15 3.40
N MET A 495 -5.83 -13.92 2.66
CA MET A 495 -4.57 -14.67 2.73
C MET A 495 -3.47 -13.73 3.27
N PRO A 496 -3.38 -13.56 4.60
CA PRO A 496 -2.41 -12.64 5.19
C PRO A 496 -0.96 -13.10 5.00
N LEU A 497 -0.71 -14.39 5.19
CA LEU A 497 0.64 -14.94 5.26
C LEU A 497 0.73 -16.35 4.69
N CYS A 498 1.93 -16.69 4.21
CA CYS A 498 2.34 -18.03 3.82
C CYS A 498 3.68 -18.32 4.49
N VAL A 499 3.81 -19.48 5.12
CA VAL A 499 5.06 -19.95 5.70
C VAL A 499 5.70 -20.95 4.75
N ASP A 500 6.89 -20.62 4.24
CA ASP A 500 7.78 -21.55 3.57
C ASP A 500 8.55 -22.31 4.66
N LEU A 501 8.26 -23.61 4.75
CA LEU A 501 8.84 -24.50 5.73
C LEU A 501 10.25 -24.91 5.32
N ASP A 502 10.69 -24.79 4.07
CA ASP A 502 12.05 -25.20 3.70
C ASP A 502 13.11 -24.30 4.37
N ASP A 503 12.83 -22.99 4.52
CA ASP A 503 13.77 -22.00 5.07
C ASP A 503 13.25 -21.26 6.31
N ASP A 504 12.12 -21.72 6.87
CA ASP A 504 11.46 -21.10 8.03
C ASP A 504 11.07 -19.63 7.79
N THR A 505 10.65 -19.28 6.57
CA THR A 505 10.28 -17.91 6.21
C THR A 505 8.78 -17.71 6.15
N LEU A 506 8.29 -16.72 6.89
CA LEU A 506 6.96 -16.18 6.72
C LEU A 506 6.98 -15.10 5.63
N HIS A 507 6.28 -15.34 4.54
CA HIS A 507 5.96 -14.36 3.50
C HIS A 507 4.70 -13.59 3.88
N TRP A 508 4.84 -12.28 4.06
CA TRP A 508 3.71 -11.38 4.29
C TRP A 508 3.03 -11.03 2.96
N LEU A 509 1.90 -11.68 2.69
CA LEU A 509 1.19 -11.58 1.41
C LEU A 509 0.14 -10.47 1.43
N ASP A 510 -0.58 -10.32 2.54
CA ASP A 510 -1.65 -9.34 2.71
C ASP A 510 -2.58 -9.25 1.49
N VAL A 511 -3.06 -10.40 1.00
CA VAL A 511 -3.90 -10.49 -0.19
C VAL A 511 -5.34 -10.77 0.20
N TYR A 512 -6.23 -9.91 -0.25
CA TYR A 512 -7.67 -10.12 -0.15
C TYR A 512 -8.25 -10.52 -1.49
N SER A 513 -9.03 -11.59 -1.51
CA SER A 513 -9.86 -11.98 -2.64
C SER A 513 -11.33 -11.80 -2.28
N THR A 514 -12.06 -10.97 -3.04
CA THR A 514 -13.53 -11.03 -3.08
C THR A 514 -13.93 -12.45 -3.48
N GLY A 515 -14.45 -13.20 -2.51
CA GLY A 515 -15.11 -14.48 -2.74
C GLY A 515 -16.61 -14.27 -2.99
N ALA A 516 -17.33 -15.37 -3.23
CA ALA A 516 -18.80 -15.33 -3.21
C ALA A 516 -19.28 -15.06 -1.78
N ILE A 517 -20.47 -14.48 -1.61
CA ILE A 517 -20.98 -14.03 -0.30
C ILE A 517 -21.35 -15.21 0.64
N ALA A 518 -21.19 -16.46 0.19
CA ALA A 518 -21.35 -17.67 0.98
C ALA A 518 -20.37 -18.78 0.54
N MET A 519 -19.90 -19.60 1.49
CA MET A 519 -19.17 -20.87 1.27
C MET A 519 -17.74 -20.78 0.70
N ASN A 520 -16.99 -19.72 1.03
CA ASN A 520 -15.55 -19.73 0.74
C ASN A 520 -14.80 -20.52 1.82
N ASN A 521 -14.04 -21.52 1.39
CA ASN A 521 -13.09 -22.23 2.23
C ASN A 521 -11.81 -22.50 1.43
N VAL A 522 -10.83 -23.17 2.03
CA VAL A 522 -9.58 -23.49 1.34
C VAL A 522 -9.83 -24.32 0.08
N ALA A 523 -10.78 -25.26 0.10
CA ALA A 523 -11.09 -26.09 -1.07
C ALA A 523 -11.67 -25.27 -2.23
N SER A 524 -12.61 -24.35 -1.97
CA SER A 524 -13.17 -23.46 -3.00
C SER A 524 -12.22 -22.34 -3.43
N SER A 525 -11.23 -22.01 -2.59
CA SER A 525 -10.21 -20.98 -2.87
C SER A 525 -8.91 -21.55 -3.45
N ASN A 526 -8.79 -22.87 -3.57
CA ASN A 526 -7.52 -23.54 -3.85
C ASN A 526 -6.86 -23.06 -5.15
N ALA A 527 -7.64 -22.91 -6.22
CA ALA A 527 -7.14 -22.40 -7.51
C ALA A 527 -6.63 -20.95 -7.43
N ALA A 528 -7.19 -20.13 -6.52
CA ALA A 528 -6.70 -18.78 -6.27
C ALA A 528 -5.41 -18.81 -5.44
N ILE A 529 -5.33 -19.67 -4.42
CA ILE A 529 -4.15 -19.83 -3.55
C ILE A 529 -2.94 -20.28 -4.37
N THR A 530 -3.07 -21.37 -5.13
CA THR A 530 -1.98 -21.97 -5.93
C THR A 530 -1.49 -21.09 -7.07
N ARG A 531 -2.25 -20.06 -7.42
CA ARG A 531 -1.83 -19.02 -8.37
C ARG A 531 -1.23 -17.80 -7.68
N ILE A 532 -1.97 -17.19 -6.76
CA ILE A 532 -1.64 -15.86 -6.23
C ILE A 532 -0.43 -15.90 -5.31
N CYS A 533 -0.31 -16.92 -4.45
CA CYS A 533 0.81 -17.03 -3.51
C CYS A 533 2.17 -17.13 -4.22
N PRO A 534 2.40 -18.09 -5.13
CA PRO A 534 3.68 -18.17 -5.85
C PRO A 534 3.97 -16.95 -6.71
N GLU A 535 2.96 -16.39 -7.38
CA GLU A 535 3.10 -15.19 -8.19
C GLU A 535 3.50 -13.97 -7.36
N THR A 536 2.91 -13.81 -6.17
CA THR A 536 3.24 -12.71 -5.24
C THR A 536 4.64 -12.87 -4.68
N ILE A 537 5.00 -14.08 -4.21
CA ILE A 537 6.34 -14.39 -3.71
C ILE A 537 7.39 -14.13 -4.81
N THR A 538 7.16 -14.63 -6.02
CA THR A 538 8.05 -14.41 -7.18
C THR A 538 8.19 -12.94 -7.53
N TYR A 539 7.08 -12.17 -7.48
CA TYR A 539 7.10 -10.75 -7.78
C TYR A 539 7.96 -9.97 -6.78
N PHE A 540 7.83 -10.21 -5.48
CA PHE A 540 8.62 -9.50 -4.47
C PHE A 540 10.07 -9.98 -4.41
N ALA A 541 10.34 -11.24 -4.75
CA ALA A 541 11.71 -11.75 -4.91
C ALA A 541 12.45 -11.18 -6.14
N SER A 542 11.77 -10.45 -7.04
CA SER A 542 12.38 -9.91 -8.26
C SER A 542 13.37 -8.75 -8.05
N GLY A 543 13.44 -8.18 -6.85
CA GLY A 543 14.22 -6.97 -6.56
C GLY A 543 13.59 -5.68 -7.13
N SER A 544 12.37 -5.73 -7.65
CA SER A 544 11.70 -4.55 -8.24
C SER A 544 11.19 -3.53 -7.21
N ARG A 545 11.37 -3.82 -5.92
CA ARG A 545 10.98 -2.97 -4.78
C ARG A 545 12.20 -2.67 -3.93
N MET A 546 12.28 -1.42 -3.46
CA MET A 546 13.29 -1.02 -2.49
C MET A 546 13.09 -1.81 -1.20
N ASP A 547 14.15 -2.39 -0.66
CA ASP A 547 14.18 -2.98 0.66
C ASP A 547 14.66 -1.97 1.72
N MET A 548 14.34 -2.24 2.98
CA MET A 548 14.68 -1.35 4.09
C MET A 548 16.18 -1.30 4.37
N ARG A 549 16.96 -2.34 4.06
CA ARG A 549 18.42 -2.31 4.22
C ARG A 549 19.04 -1.34 3.22
N THR A 550 18.69 -1.41 1.94
CA THR A 550 19.19 -0.47 0.92
C THR A 550 18.80 0.98 1.25
N LEU A 551 17.55 1.20 1.69
CA LEU A 551 17.13 2.53 2.18
C LEU A 551 17.95 2.99 3.40
N ALA A 552 18.18 2.09 4.36
CA ALA A 552 18.99 2.37 5.53
C ALA A 552 20.44 2.73 5.17
N LEU A 553 21.03 2.02 4.19
CA LEU A 553 22.39 2.29 3.73
C LEU A 553 22.51 3.62 2.97
N LEU A 554 21.48 4.05 2.25
CA LEU A 554 21.44 5.40 1.67
C LEU A 554 21.51 6.47 2.76
N HIS A 555 20.75 6.32 3.86
CA HIS A 555 20.83 7.21 5.01
C HIS A 555 22.18 7.13 5.71
N ALA A 556 22.70 5.92 5.92
CA ALA A 556 23.97 5.68 6.59
C ALA A 556 25.13 6.34 5.84
N ALA A 557 25.21 6.14 4.52
CA ALA A 557 26.25 6.72 3.68
C ALA A 557 26.15 8.25 3.64
N ALA A 558 24.95 8.79 3.47
CA ALA A 558 24.73 10.23 3.35
C ALA A 558 25.01 10.99 4.66
N ARG A 559 24.73 10.39 5.81
CA ARG A 559 24.67 11.11 7.10
C ARG A 559 25.82 10.79 8.04
N CYS A 560 26.51 9.65 7.87
CA CYS A 560 27.50 9.16 8.81
C CYS A 560 28.83 8.82 8.14
N ARG A 561 29.91 8.89 8.91
CA ARG A 561 31.26 8.45 8.49
C ARG A 561 31.55 7.01 8.91
N ARG A 562 30.95 6.55 10.01
CA ARG A 562 31.06 5.18 10.52
C ARG A 562 29.71 4.45 10.39
N VAL A 563 29.73 3.23 9.87
CA VAL A 563 28.56 2.37 9.71
C VAL A 563 28.88 0.98 10.24
N VAL A 564 28.02 0.46 11.11
CA VAL A 564 28.11 -0.90 11.64
C VAL A 564 26.95 -1.70 11.06
N LEU A 565 27.27 -2.80 10.37
CA LEU A 565 26.28 -3.72 9.79
C LEU A 565 26.21 -4.98 10.64
N ARG A 566 25.08 -5.22 11.29
CA ARG A 566 24.85 -6.40 12.13
C ARG A 566 24.15 -7.50 11.32
N ALA A 567 24.80 -8.65 11.23
CA ALA A 567 24.25 -9.85 10.62
C ALA A 567 23.19 -10.49 11.53
N ARG A 568 22.37 -11.39 10.96
CA ARG A 568 21.35 -12.16 11.70
C ARG A 568 21.92 -13.00 12.84
N THR A 569 23.18 -13.42 12.71
CA THR A 569 23.92 -14.22 13.69
C THR A 569 24.43 -13.39 14.88
N GLY A 570 24.31 -12.06 14.82
CA GLY A 570 24.84 -11.12 15.81
C GLY A 570 26.25 -10.61 15.48
N GLU A 571 26.96 -11.24 14.56
CA GLU A 571 28.24 -10.74 14.05
C GLU A 571 28.07 -9.36 13.41
N ALA A 572 29.06 -8.47 13.57
CA ALA A 572 28.99 -7.14 13.01
C ALA A 572 30.21 -6.77 12.19
N ARG A 573 29.98 -5.99 11.14
CA ARG A 573 30.99 -5.50 10.20
C ARG A 573 31.04 -3.99 10.26
N GLU A 574 32.21 -3.44 10.50
CA GLU A 574 32.39 -2.00 10.56
C GLU A 574 32.90 -1.45 9.24
N PHE A 575 32.37 -0.31 8.83
CA PHE A 575 32.79 0.45 7.67
C PHE A 575 33.02 1.90 8.08
N VAL A 576 34.23 2.40 7.85
CA VAL A 576 34.56 3.82 8.00
C VAL A 576 34.84 4.41 6.63
N ARG A 577 34.13 5.49 6.26
CA ARG A 577 34.38 6.21 5.00
C ARG A 577 35.80 6.78 5.01
N ARG A 578 36.57 6.54 3.95
CA ARG A 578 37.95 7.04 3.82
C ARG A 578 37.96 8.57 3.65
N GLU A 579 39.12 9.20 3.70
CA GLU A 579 39.21 10.67 3.51
C GLU A 579 38.97 11.09 2.06
N ASP A 580 39.37 10.25 1.12
CA ASP A 580 39.27 10.41 -0.34
C ASP A 580 38.04 9.73 -0.95
N GLU A 581 37.26 9.01 -0.15
CA GLU A 581 36.08 8.26 -0.60
C GLU A 581 34.82 9.15 -0.60
N GLY A 582 34.24 9.34 -1.79
CA GLY A 582 32.98 10.02 -1.96
C GLY A 582 31.81 9.29 -1.28
N VAL A 583 30.69 9.99 -1.08
CA VAL A 583 29.50 9.41 -0.45
C VAL A 583 28.92 8.28 -1.31
N GLU A 584 28.93 8.44 -2.63
CA GLU A 584 28.47 7.45 -3.60
C GLU A 584 29.34 6.17 -3.57
N ASP A 585 30.66 6.32 -3.54
CA ASP A 585 31.60 5.19 -3.48
C ASP A 585 31.47 4.45 -2.15
N PHE A 586 31.30 5.20 -1.05
CA PHE A 586 31.04 4.62 0.27
C PHE A 586 29.73 3.81 0.29
N PHE A 587 28.67 4.35 -0.31
CA PHE A 587 27.41 3.63 -0.44
C PHE A 587 27.57 2.33 -1.24
N THR A 588 28.28 2.38 -2.37
CA THR A 588 28.59 1.19 -3.19
C THR A 588 29.36 0.14 -2.39
N ARG A 589 30.34 0.55 -1.59
CA ARG A 589 31.08 -0.36 -0.70
C ARG A 589 30.20 -0.98 0.38
N LEU A 590 29.27 -0.22 0.97
CA LEU A 590 28.31 -0.75 1.96
C LEU A 590 27.34 -1.78 1.38
N LEU A 591 27.04 -1.70 0.08
CA LEU A 591 26.26 -2.72 -0.63
C LEU A 591 27.03 -4.03 -0.84
N GLY A 592 28.33 -4.06 -0.58
CA GLY A 592 29.21 -5.20 -0.83
C GLY A 592 29.78 -5.23 -2.26
N GLU A 593 29.60 -4.16 -3.03
CA GLU A 593 30.17 -4.01 -4.37
C GLU A 593 31.54 -3.33 -4.24
N GLY A 594 32.63 -4.13 -4.12
CA GLY A 594 33.99 -3.60 -4.29
C GLY A 594 34.80 -3.23 -3.04
N GLY A 595 34.56 -3.84 -1.87
CA GLY A 595 35.49 -3.70 -0.75
C GLY A 595 35.17 -4.54 0.50
N GLU A 596 36.23 -4.88 1.24
CA GLU A 596 36.16 -5.54 2.55
C GLU A 596 35.75 -4.56 3.67
N PRO A 597 35.14 -5.05 4.77
CA PRO A 597 34.89 -4.23 5.94
C PRO A 597 36.20 -3.68 6.53
N THR A 598 36.11 -2.54 7.21
CA THR A 598 37.24 -1.95 7.95
C THR A 598 37.65 -2.87 9.11
N SER A 599 36.68 -3.47 9.80
CA SER A 599 36.93 -4.44 10.87
C SER A 599 35.74 -5.40 11.05
N LEU A 600 36.00 -6.56 11.67
CA LEU A 600 34.98 -7.49 12.15
C LEU A 600 34.84 -7.30 13.66
N LEU A 601 33.62 -7.10 14.12
CA LEU A 601 33.27 -6.95 15.53
C LEU A 601 32.64 -8.27 16.03
N GLN A 602 33.18 -8.82 17.11
CA GLN A 602 32.72 -10.05 17.75
C GLN A 602 32.29 -9.77 19.20
N GLY A 603 31.22 -10.41 19.67
CA GLY A 603 30.76 -10.36 21.06
C GLY A 603 29.53 -9.48 21.33
N GLU A 604 29.13 -9.39 22.60
CA GLU A 604 27.84 -8.82 23.06
C GLU A 604 27.77 -7.28 23.03
N ALA A 605 28.90 -6.57 22.88
CA ALA A 605 28.92 -5.11 22.78
C ALA A 605 29.46 -4.68 21.41
N LEU A 606 28.60 -4.11 20.55
CA LEU A 606 28.95 -3.59 19.21
C LEU A 606 29.93 -2.40 19.22
N ALA A 607 30.53 -2.08 20.38
CA ALA A 607 31.43 -0.93 20.61
C ALA A 607 30.91 0.34 19.92
N LEU A 608 29.65 0.70 20.20
CA LEU A 608 29.02 1.91 19.63
C LEU A 608 29.53 3.20 20.28
N GLY A 609 30.11 3.10 21.49
CA GLY A 609 30.49 4.24 22.34
C GLY A 609 29.26 4.86 23.03
N ASP A 610 29.47 5.97 23.73
CA ASP A 610 28.43 6.66 24.51
C ASP A 610 27.70 7.76 23.71
N ALA A 611 28.14 8.03 22.47
CA ALA A 611 27.54 9.06 21.64
C ALA A 611 26.22 8.57 20.99
N PRO A 612 25.20 9.44 20.83
CA PRO A 612 23.98 9.09 20.12
C PRO A 612 24.27 8.51 18.72
N VAL A 613 23.48 7.51 18.33
CA VAL A 613 23.60 6.85 17.01
C VAL A 613 22.29 6.91 16.22
N LEU A 614 22.40 6.74 14.91
CA LEU A 614 21.25 6.35 14.08
C LEU A 614 21.16 4.83 14.07
N ALA A 615 20.11 4.26 14.66
CA ALA A 615 19.89 2.81 14.69
C ALA A 615 18.72 2.43 13.78
N LEU A 616 18.99 1.61 12.78
CA LEU A 616 18.03 1.11 11.80
C LEU A 616 17.98 -0.41 11.92
N LEU A 617 17.06 -0.88 12.76
CA LEU A 617 17.07 -2.24 13.28
C LEU A 617 15.88 -3.05 12.78
N HIS A 618 16.13 -4.34 12.58
CA HIS A 618 15.07 -5.32 12.42
C HIS A 618 14.44 -5.62 13.79
N ARG A 619 15.26 -5.80 14.83
CA ARG A 619 14.82 -5.98 16.22
C ARG A 619 15.45 -4.94 17.13
N GLY A 620 14.64 -4.34 18.00
CA GLY A 620 15.08 -3.40 19.03
C GLY A 620 15.58 -4.13 20.27
N ASP A 621 16.56 -5.01 20.11
CA ASP A 621 17.10 -5.95 21.11
C ASP A 621 18.48 -5.55 21.65
N LEU A 622 18.81 -4.26 21.55
CA LEU A 622 20.09 -3.69 21.97
C LEU A 622 19.89 -2.56 22.95
N ASP A 623 20.87 -2.33 23.81
CA ASP A 623 21.00 -1.09 24.56
C ASP A 623 21.70 -0.06 23.67
N LEU A 624 21.08 1.12 23.53
CA LEU A 624 21.59 2.19 22.69
C LEU A 624 21.87 3.44 23.52
N PRO A 625 22.86 4.27 23.14
CA PRO A 625 23.14 5.53 23.82
C PRO A 625 21.91 6.46 23.86
N GLU A 626 21.78 7.21 24.96
CA GLU A 626 20.69 8.18 25.13
C GLU A 626 20.69 9.22 23.98
N GLY A 627 19.50 9.62 23.52
CA GLY A 627 19.35 10.57 22.42
C GLY A 627 19.53 9.95 21.01
N SER A 628 19.73 8.64 20.90
CA SER A 628 19.77 7.94 19.61
C SER A 628 18.47 8.06 18.84
N SER A 629 18.56 8.16 17.50
CA SER A 629 17.40 8.07 16.61
C SER A 629 17.20 6.62 16.18
N ILE A 630 16.00 6.07 16.41
CA ILE A 630 15.76 4.64 16.35
C ILE A 630 14.59 4.35 15.40
N TYR A 631 14.87 3.60 14.35
CA TYR A 631 13.88 2.77 13.68
C TYR A 631 14.10 1.32 14.13
N ALA A 632 13.05 0.67 14.64
CA ALA A 632 13.05 -0.77 14.87
C ALA A 632 11.72 -1.36 14.41
N LEU A 633 11.77 -2.37 13.53
CA LEU A 633 10.56 -3.03 13.04
C LEU A 633 9.84 -3.78 14.17
N PHE A 634 10.58 -4.61 14.90
CA PHE A 634 10.15 -5.22 16.14
C PHE A 634 10.70 -4.42 17.32
N ARG A 635 9.82 -3.88 18.16
CA ARG A 635 10.21 -2.94 19.23
C ARG A 635 11.05 -3.60 20.32
N ASP A 636 10.74 -4.85 20.68
CA ASP A 636 11.35 -5.60 21.78
C ASP A 636 11.56 -4.70 23.02
N GLN A 637 12.80 -4.30 23.35
CA GLN A 637 13.10 -3.45 24.50
C GLN A 637 13.22 -1.95 24.17
N LEU A 638 13.26 -1.57 22.89
CA LEU A 638 13.41 -0.19 22.43
C LEU A 638 12.08 0.47 22.06
N ASN A 639 12.01 1.79 22.25
CA ASN A 639 10.93 2.63 21.73
C ASN A 639 11.42 3.36 20.47
N PRO A 640 10.94 3.01 19.27
CA PRO A 640 11.34 3.69 18.04
C PRO A 640 10.96 5.17 18.06
N THR A 641 11.88 6.03 17.66
CA THR A 641 11.66 7.48 17.48
C THR A 641 11.36 7.84 16.02
N MET A 642 11.51 6.88 15.11
CA MET A 642 11.28 7.04 13.67
C MET A 642 10.40 5.93 13.10
N THR A 643 9.63 6.27 12.08
CA THR A 643 8.88 5.35 11.23
C THR A 643 9.61 5.09 9.91
N ALA A 644 9.20 4.05 9.18
CA ALA A 644 9.73 3.81 7.84
C ALA A 644 9.32 4.91 6.84
N SER A 645 8.14 5.53 7.03
CA SER A 645 7.71 6.72 6.30
C SER A 645 8.64 7.92 6.53
N ASP A 646 9.16 8.08 7.75
CA ASP A 646 10.17 9.10 8.02
C ASP A 646 11.44 8.82 7.23
N LEU A 647 11.83 7.57 6.95
CA LEU A 647 13.02 7.30 6.13
C LEU A 647 12.79 7.51 4.63
N ALA A 648 11.54 7.37 4.15
CA ALA A 648 11.19 7.43 2.73
C ALA A 648 10.75 8.82 2.21
N SER A 649 10.57 9.79 3.12
CA SER A 649 10.15 11.17 2.83
C SER A 649 11.34 12.09 2.62
#